data_AF-A0AAE8MY49-F1
#
_entry.id   AF-A0AAE8MY49-F1
#
_cell.length_a   1.000
_cell.length_b   1.000
_cell.length_c   1.000
_cell.angle_alpha   90.00
_cell.angle_beta   90.00
_cell.angle_gamma   90.00
#
_symmetry.space_group_name_H-M   'P 1'
#
loop_
_entity.id
_entity.type
_entity.pdbx_description
1 polymer ?
#
loop_
_entity_poly.entity_id
_entity_poly.type
_entity_poly.pdbx_seq_one_letter_code
_entity_poly.pdbx_strand_id
1 'polypeptide(L)'
;MNDRLSLSSDEADGTSINQDQSPEPRDGRSRSNKRRSHLDRPLPPSSTRSRRTANSNGRASQSRNGLVDDRVFQPAKQKSSNHHVKSSPFPHPASDRPGIRRGPWFTTASILLFSLLGLSLLGTVLYSLHTRQLDPNGCRMSYMRPSYIEFSDFDTEHTRFASKYSLYLYREQGVGNEKLKGVPVLFVPGNAGSYKQVRPIAAEASNYFNNVLRHDENALAAGAENLDFFTVDFNEDITAFHGQTLLDQAEYVNEAVRYILSLYMDPRRSPRRANVPDPTSVIVLGHSMGGVVARTALVIPDYQAGSVNTIITMSAPHSQPPVTFDGQIVQIYDMINTYWRKAYAQTWTDDNPLSHVTLISIAGGGLDTVVPSDYASVESFVPETHGFTVFTTSIPTVWTSMDHQAILWCDQFRKVVTRALYDVVDVHRASQTKPRGERMRIFKKHFLTGMEANAEKSLPHQTASTILTLGDGASTAVPSGERLVIREFGREATPRAYLLPVPPPESPRSTHFTLLSDTPISHPAEGGNLEVLLCSIFAPQPQEATTQFSVDVDLSVEGSASVRLTCKDAASDLILLPQSTKSSSQPFSLDYEQKALPFSYLQYDAEILLEHQFVVVLDRATTPKNGFVLAEFADRAMSTRTRNISLWKLVAFGTMLRLPPSRPTVSQIRIPAVESSLLAYHLEVGQQKCGENQELFAPLVRQYLSRPYESKFFVNARNAEISIHGVSPFVPPPLETREDDRGLGLQFWTDPTCGSEVVIKLRVDVLGSLGKLYMRYRTVFAAFPLLIVVTVLGKQFRTYDKSGIFIPFAEGLDLCLRRLFPVVVLCLTLVSVSGWRRSSSAGPGPNAVEAVDFYQNDSFTGTDDPFFWFLLPLIGTISVGVCAGLHYALLLLTQVFAFAFGLLARPVAADEKLRAGSPAGFSPSSPRRRMITTAVLLILVSTFIPYQFAYLVVTLVQLITTVRALRMSSIHRQTVNYNFYNYTHSILLLMLWVLPINLPILAVWLRNLAAQWLTPFSSHHNVLSIMSFILLVENMTTGRMIPRVTNRLRHVTTALFACTALYAGVYGISYAYQLHHLVHLISTWLVLIYLTSSTWSHRWASDVLRGHIVGGQKRGKTP
;
A
#
# COMPACT_ATOMS: atom_id res chain seq x y z
N MET A 1 -5.79 25.69 -57.37
CA MET A 1 -5.32 24.99 -58.59
C MET A 1 -4.62 23.72 -58.17
N ASN A 2 -4.59 22.74 -59.05
CA ASN A 2 -3.86 21.48 -58.88
C ASN A 2 -2.32 21.77 -58.94
N ASP A 3 -1.40 20.86 -58.62
CA ASP A 3 -1.55 19.39 -58.60
C ASP A 3 -0.72 18.67 -57.53
N ARG A 4 -0.90 17.35 -57.45
CA ARG A 4 -0.32 16.42 -56.47
C ARG A 4 1.14 16.06 -56.79
N LEU A 5 1.86 15.59 -55.77
CA LEU A 5 2.40 14.22 -55.79
C LEU A 5 2.64 13.70 -54.36
N SER A 6 2.64 12.38 -54.19
CA SER A 6 2.44 11.70 -52.90
C SER A 6 3.07 10.31 -52.85
N LEU A 7 3.65 9.94 -51.71
CA LEU A 7 3.89 8.59 -51.14
C LEU A 7 4.37 8.86 -49.68
N SER A 8 3.79 8.39 -48.57
CA SER A 8 3.14 7.09 -48.22
C SER A 8 4.15 5.92 -48.15
N SER A 9 3.96 4.87 -47.36
CA SER A 9 2.86 4.50 -46.42
C SER A 9 3.27 3.27 -45.59
N ASP A 10 2.87 3.04 -44.33
CA ASP A 10 2.28 3.90 -43.26
C ASP A 10 2.95 3.48 -41.91
N GLU A 11 2.40 3.10 -40.75
CA GLU A 11 1.08 2.94 -40.09
C GLU A 11 1.39 2.88 -38.54
N ALA A 12 0.52 3.03 -37.52
CA ALA A 12 -0.92 3.26 -37.37
C ALA A 12 -1.20 3.95 -35.99
N ASP A 13 -2.45 4.36 -35.71
CA ASP A 13 -2.95 4.80 -34.39
C ASP A 13 -4.46 4.42 -34.26
N GLY A 14 -5.06 4.35 -33.06
CA GLY A 14 -6.38 3.73 -32.89
C GLY A 14 -7.18 4.08 -31.63
N THR A 15 -8.18 4.96 -31.78
CA THR A 15 -9.19 5.29 -30.76
C THR A 15 -10.61 5.30 -31.32
N SER A 16 -11.61 4.89 -30.54
CA SER A 16 -12.99 5.40 -30.67
C SER A 16 -13.82 5.13 -29.40
N ILE A 17 -14.57 6.16 -28.97
CA ILE A 17 -15.66 6.09 -28.00
C ILE A 17 -16.93 6.50 -28.74
N ASN A 18 -18.10 6.02 -28.33
CA ASN A 18 -19.39 6.48 -28.83
C ASN A 18 -20.34 6.82 -27.68
N GLN A 19 -20.97 8.00 -27.76
CA GLN A 19 -22.14 8.42 -26.99
C GLN A 19 -23.07 9.21 -27.92
N ASP A 20 -24.37 8.93 -27.88
CA ASP A 20 -25.44 9.91 -27.58
C ASP A 20 -26.83 9.38 -27.91
N GLN A 21 -27.80 9.65 -27.02
CA GLN A 21 -29.09 10.29 -27.35
C GLN A 21 -29.97 10.51 -26.09
N SER A 22 -30.92 11.46 -26.21
CA SER A 22 -31.56 12.20 -25.10
C SER A 22 -32.95 11.65 -24.67
N PRO A 23 -33.55 12.12 -23.55
CA PRO A 23 -34.75 11.52 -22.93
C PRO A 23 -36.08 12.32 -23.08
N GLU A 24 -37.13 11.83 -22.37
CA GLU A 24 -38.49 12.39 -22.10
C GLU A 24 -39.59 12.27 -23.21
N PRO A 25 -40.92 12.35 -22.90
CA PRO A 25 -41.62 12.33 -21.59
C PRO A 25 -42.91 11.43 -21.46
N ARG A 26 -43.24 11.09 -20.19
CA ARG A 26 -44.59 10.95 -19.53
C ARG A 26 -45.70 9.92 -19.90
N ASP A 27 -46.41 9.55 -18.82
CA ASP A 27 -47.83 9.11 -18.66
C ASP A 27 -48.38 7.77 -19.23
N GLY A 28 -49.30 7.13 -18.49
CA GLY A 28 -50.14 6.01 -18.98
C GLY A 28 -50.69 5.00 -17.95
N ARG A 29 -52.01 5.03 -17.64
CA ARG A 29 -52.67 4.14 -16.65
C ARG A 29 -53.19 2.80 -17.21
N SER A 30 -52.81 1.69 -16.56
CA SER A 30 -53.70 0.59 -16.09
C SER A 30 -54.33 -0.46 -17.05
N ARG A 31 -54.74 -1.59 -16.43
CA ARG A 31 -55.85 -2.54 -16.77
C ARG A 31 -55.79 -3.47 -18.02
N SER A 32 -55.28 -4.67 -17.74
CA SER A 32 -56.03 -5.97 -17.79
C SER A 32 -56.56 -6.62 -19.09
N ASN A 33 -56.33 -7.95 -19.14
CA ASN A 33 -57.27 -9.03 -19.53
C ASN A 33 -57.46 -9.49 -21.01
N LYS A 34 -57.23 -10.81 -21.18
CA LYS A 34 -58.07 -11.85 -21.86
C LYS A 34 -57.89 -12.24 -23.35
N ARG A 35 -57.82 -13.58 -23.53
CA ARG A 35 -58.35 -14.43 -24.65
C ARG A 35 -57.58 -14.37 -25.99
N ARG A 36 -57.60 -15.36 -26.91
CA ARG A 36 -58.27 -16.70 -27.13
C ARG A 36 -57.37 -17.48 -28.16
N SER A 37 -57.50 -18.76 -28.58
CA SER A 37 -57.86 -20.10 -28.02
C SER A 37 -57.89 -21.16 -29.18
N HIS A 38 -58.25 -22.43 -28.91
CA HIS A 38 -58.67 -23.51 -29.87
C HIS A 38 -57.54 -24.29 -30.61
N LEU A 39 -57.62 -25.60 -30.99
CA LEU A 39 -58.49 -26.81 -30.80
C LEU A 39 -57.66 -28.07 -31.26
N ASP A 40 -57.86 -29.37 -30.94
CA ASP A 40 -58.58 -30.03 -29.83
C ASP A 40 -58.16 -31.51 -29.52
N ARG A 41 -58.42 -32.50 -30.43
CA ARG A 41 -58.67 -33.94 -30.08
C ARG A 41 -58.63 -34.90 -31.31
N PRO A 42 -58.87 -36.26 -31.23
CA PRO A 42 -59.14 -37.15 -30.06
C PRO A 42 -58.50 -38.59 -30.02
N LEU A 43 -58.09 -39.04 -28.80
CA LEU A 43 -58.42 -40.34 -28.14
C LEU A 43 -57.94 -41.70 -28.80
N PRO A 44 -58.29 -42.91 -28.25
CA PRO A 44 -57.70 -43.56 -27.03
C PRO A 44 -57.39 -45.08 -27.28
N PRO A 45 -57.33 -46.03 -26.30
CA PRO A 45 -57.17 -45.96 -24.83
C PRO A 45 -55.93 -46.70 -24.26
N SER A 46 -55.38 -46.32 -23.09
CA SER A 46 -55.65 -46.93 -21.76
C SER A 46 -54.65 -46.39 -20.70
N SER A 47 -54.82 -46.45 -19.36
CA SER A 47 -55.99 -46.66 -18.48
C SER A 47 -55.72 -46.15 -17.01
N THR A 48 -56.42 -46.74 -16.04
CA THR A 48 -56.41 -46.65 -14.56
C THR A 48 -55.04 -46.50 -13.84
N ARG A 49 -54.80 -45.56 -12.90
CA ARG A 49 -55.45 -45.13 -11.62
C ARG A 49 -54.96 -45.91 -10.36
N SER A 50 -54.78 -45.31 -9.16
CA SER A 50 -54.81 -43.88 -8.74
C SER A 50 -54.37 -43.60 -7.28
N ARG A 51 -53.89 -42.36 -7.02
CA ARG A 51 -53.92 -41.55 -5.74
C ARG A 51 -53.01 -42.05 -4.58
N ARG A 52 -52.33 -41.22 -3.75
CA ARG A 52 -52.60 -39.91 -3.05
C ARG A 52 -53.52 -40.07 -1.81
N THR A 53 -53.32 -39.41 -0.64
CA THR A 53 -52.45 -38.25 -0.28
C THR A 53 -52.23 -38.06 1.24
N ALA A 54 -51.15 -37.34 1.59
CA ALA A 54 -51.02 -36.30 2.65
C ALA A 54 -50.93 -36.62 4.16
N ASN A 55 -50.24 -35.69 4.84
CA ASN A 55 -49.80 -35.64 6.25
C ASN A 55 -50.92 -35.58 7.31
N SER A 56 -50.58 -35.99 8.54
CA SER A 56 -50.85 -35.22 9.77
C SER A 56 -49.83 -35.55 10.88
N ASN A 57 -49.73 -34.70 11.92
CA ASN A 57 -48.80 -34.88 13.05
C ASN A 57 -49.46 -35.64 14.22
N GLY A 58 -48.66 -36.39 14.99
CA GLY A 58 -49.04 -37.01 16.26
C GLY A 58 -47.84 -37.13 17.21
N ARG A 59 -48.07 -37.08 18.53
CA ARG A 59 -47.05 -37.00 19.59
C ARG A 59 -47.26 -38.13 20.61
N ALA A 60 -46.17 -38.54 21.30
CA ALA A 60 -46.19 -39.34 22.54
C ALA A 60 -46.71 -40.80 22.43
N SER A 61 -46.39 -41.76 23.32
CA SER A 61 -45.38 -41.80 24.42
C SER A 61 -45.11 -43.23 24.94
N GLN A 62 -43.86 -43.48 25.37
CA GLN A 62 -43.41 -44.35 26.48
C GLN A 62 -43.69 -45.89 26.50
N SER A 63 -42.77 -46.58 27.20
CA SER A 63 -42.86 -47.94 27.82
C SER A 63 -42.71 -49.18 26.92
N ARG A 64 -42.41 -50.39 27.45
CA ARG A 64 -41.28 -50.84 28.34
C ARG A 64 -41.29 -52.39 28.47
N ASN A 65 -40.10 -53.01 28.60
CA ASN A 65 -39.82 -54.35 29.23
C ASN A 65 -40.32 -55.66 28.56
N GLY A 66 -39.69 -56.79 28.99
CA GLY A 66 -39.86 -58.19 28.51
C GLY A 66 -38.74 -58.60 27.52
N LEU A 67 -37.78 -59.52 27.75
CA LEU A 67 -37.61 -60.64 28.70
C LEU A 67 -38.70 -61.72 28.65
N VAL A 68 -38.42 -63.03 28.69
CA VAL A 68 -37.26 -63.90 28.34
C VAL A 68 -37.74 -65.35 28.51
N ASP A 69 -37.21 -66.32 27.74
CA ASP A 69 -37.11 -67.78 28.06
C ASP A 69 -36.63 -68.54 26.80
N ASP A 70 -36.19 -69.80 26.83
CA ASP A 70 -35.22 -70.52 27.69
C ASP A 70 -34.84 -71.84 26.94
N ARG A 71 -33.68 -72.46 27.24
CA ARG A 71 -33.35 -73.92 27.30
C ARG A 71 -33.91 -74.98 26.27
N VAL A 72 -33.27 -76.13 25.95
CA VAL A 72 -32.06 -76.90 26.39
C VAL A 72 -31.51 -77.77 25.20
N PHE A 73 -30.41 -78.51 25.44
CA PHE A 73 -29.98 -79.82 24.89
C PHE A 73 -28.96 -79.93 23.72
N GLN A 74 -27.75 -80.32 24.13
CA GLN A 74 -26.74 -81.18 23.44
C GLN A 74 -26.97 -82.67 23.88
N PRO A 75 -26.23 -83.75 23.44
CA PRO A 75 -24.80 -83.79 23.08
C PRO A 75 -24.31 -84.88 22.06
N ALA A 76 -22.98 -85.09 22.02
CA ALA A 76 -22.27 -86.36 21.71
C ALA A 76 -22.24 -86.81 20.22
N LYS A 77 -21.28 -87.61 19.71
CA LYS A 77 -20.02 -88.27 20.17
C LYS A 77 -19.26 -88.78 18.90
N GLN A 78 -17.98 -89.17 18.83
CA GLN A 78 -16.77 -89.15 19.68
C GLN A 78 -15.52 -89.50 18.81
N LYS A 79 -14.32 -89.58 19.42
CA LYS A 79 -13.08 -90.32 19.03
C LYS A 79 -11.96 -89.57 18.27
N SER A 80 -10.75 -90.11 18.50
CA SER A 80 -9.43 -89.49 18.35
C SER A 80 -8.37 -90.54 17.95
N SER A 81 -7.17 -90.10 17.55
CA SER A 81 -5.92 -90.82 17.80
C SER A 81 -4.69 -89.90 17.73
N ASN A 82 -3.58 -90.36 18.31
CA ASN A 82 -2.31 -89.67 18.60
C ASN A 82 -1.19 -90.19 17.65
N HIS A 83 0.06 -89.68 17.55
CA HIS A 83 0.82 -88.60 18.21
C HIS A 83 2.09 -88.22 17.38
N HIS A 84 2.59 -86.97 17.52
CA HIS A 84 4.00 -86.53 17.34
C HIS A 84 4.70 -86.70 15.96
N VAL A 85 5.79 -86.00 15.57
CA VAL A 85 6.80 -85.16 16.29
C VAL A 85 7.09 -83.82 15.55
N LYS A 86 7.18 -82.72 16.32
CA LYS A 86 7.86 -81.40 16.09
C LYS A 86 8.07 -80.84 14.66
N SER A 87 7.47 -79.67 14.39
CA SER A 87 8.20 -78.37 14.43
C SER A 87 7.22 -77.19 14.34
N SER A 88 7.61 -76.00 14.79
CA SER A 88 6.70 -74.86 15.00
C SER A 88 6.99 -73.66 14.08
N PRO A 89 6.07 -73.30 13.15
CA PRO A 89 6.08 -72.02 12.45
C PRO A 89 5.47 -70.89 13.30
N PHE A 90 5.88 -69.65 13.05
CA PHE A 90 5.29 -68.46 13.66
C PHE A 90 3.88 -68.15 13.12
N PRO A 91 3.00 -67.50 13.90
CA PRO A 91 1.67 -67.11 13.43
C PRO A 91 1.77 -66.05 12.31
N HIS A 92 1.06 -66.29 11.20
CA HIS A 92 0.95 -65.31 10.11
C HIS A 92 0.22 -64.04 10.58
N PRO A 93 0.67 -62.83 10.15
CA PRO A 93 -0.09 -61.61 10.40
C PRO A 93 -1.41 -61.63 9.61
N ALA A 94 -2.47 -61.12 10.24
CA ALA A 94 -3.81 -61.12 9.66
C ALA A 94 -3.89 -60.31 8.35
N SER A 95 -4.75 -60.74 7.43
CA SER A 95 -5.00 -60.08 6.15
C SER A 95 -5.82 -58.80 6.35
N ASP A 96 -5.12 -57.67 6.40
CA ASP A 96 -5.75 -56.35 6.45
C ASP A 96 -6.64 -56.11 5.22
N ARG A 97 -7.86 -55.63 5.44
CA ARG A 97 -8.83 -55.42 4.34
C ARG A 97 -8.36 -54.27 3.44
N PRO A 98 -8.43 -54.39 2.09
CA PRO A 98 -8.02 -53.31 1.21
C PRO A 98 -8.94 -52.09 1.37
N GLY A 99 -8.41 -51.02 1.97
CA GLY A 99 -9.13 -49.75 2.13
C GLY A 99 -9.61 -49.19 0.79
N ILE A 100 -10.82 -48.63 0.78
CA ILE A 100 -11.47 -48.11 -0.42
C ILE A 100 -10.57 -47.06 -1.08
N ARG A 101 -10.07 -47.37 -2.29
CA ARG A 101 -9.14 -46.51 -3.02
C ARG A 101 -9.85 -45.23 -3.50
N ARG A 102 -9.63 -44.14 -2.78
CA ARG A 102 -10.13 -42.80 -3.12
C ARG A 102 -9.36 -42.23 -4.31
N GLY A 103 -10.08 -41.77 -5.33
CA GLY A 103 -9.53 -41.14 -6.54
C GLY A 103 -8.91 -39.76 -6.26
N PRO A 104 -8.24 -39.14 -7.25
CA PRO A 104 -7.60 -37.84 -7.06
C PRO A 104 -8.60 -36.70 -6.89
N TRP A 105 -9.79 -36.84 -7.48
CA TRP A 105 -10.96 -35.96 -7.31
C TRP A 105 -11.74 -36.23 -6.01
N PHE A 106 -11.10 -36.76 -4.96
CA PHE A 106 -11.76 -37.06 -3.70
C PHE A 106 -11.96 -35.79 -2.86
N THR A 107 -13.22 -35.35 -2.77
CA THR A 107 -13.64 -34.19 -1.97
C THR A 107 -14.46 -34.66 -0.76
N THR A 108 -14.10 -34.24 0.44
CA THR A 108 -14.95 -34.40 1.63
C THR A 108 -15.84 -33.18 1.84
N ALA A 109 -16.96 -33.34 2.57
CA ALA A 109 -17.76 -32.20 3.03
C ALA A 109 -16.92 -31.18 3.82
N SER A 110 -15.86 -31.62 4.51
CA SER A 110 -14.93 -30.74 5.22
C SER A 110 -14.08 -29.91 4.25
N ILE A 111 -13.49 -30.51 3.21
CA ILE A 111 -12.77 -29.75 2.17
C ILE A 111 -13.72 -28.77 1.49
N LEU A 112 -14.91 -29.23 1.08
CA LEU A 112 -15.87 -28.39 0.36
C LEU A 112 -16.31 -27.18 1.20
N LEU A 113 -16.63 -27.39 2.49
CA LEU A 113 -17.01 -26.32 3.41
C LEU A 113 -15.91 -25.29 3.60
N PHE A 114 -14.68 -25.72 3.93
CA PHE A 114 -13.56 -24.79 4.11
C PHE A 114 -13.15 -24.10 2.80
N SER A 115 -13.28 -24.77 1.66
CA SER A 115 -12.96 -24.18 0.35
C SER A 115 -13.97 -23.11 -0.04
N LEU A 116 -15.28 -23.40 0.09
CA LEU A 116 -16.35 -22.46 -0.21
C LEU A 116 -16.33 -21.27 0.75
N LEU A 117 -16.05 -21.50 2.04
CA LEU A 117 -15.87 -20.44 3.02
C LEU A 117 -14.65 -19.56 2.70
N GLY A 118 -13.47 -20.16 2.46
CA GLY A 118 -12.24 -19.43 2.15
C GLY A 118 -12.32 -18.61 0.86
N LEU A 119 -12.91 -19.17 -0.19
CA LEU A 119 -13.10 -18.47 -1.46
C LEU A 119 -14.21 -17.41 -1.39
N SER A 120 -15.27 -17.63 -0.60
CA SER A 120 -16.30 -16.61 -0.32
C SER A 120 -15.73 -15.43 0.48
N LEU A 121 -14.88 -15.69 1.48
CA LEU A 121 -14.19 -14.65 2.24
C LEU A 121 -13.22 -13.85 1.36
N LEU A 122 -12.46 -14.52 0.49
CA LEU A 122 -11.62 -13.84 -0.51
C LEU A 122 -12.45 -12.99 -1.49
N GLY A 123 -13.55 -13.53 -2.01
CA GLY A 123 -14.48 -12.79 -2.85
C GLY A 123 -15.10 -11.58 -2.14
N THR A 124 -15.34 -11.68 -0.83
CA THR A 124 -15.84 -10.58 0.00
C THR A 124 -14.78 -9.49 0.21
N VAL A 125 -13.52 -9.86 0.42
CA VAL A 125 -12.38 -8.92 0.48
C VAL A 125 -12.21 -8.16 -0.84
N LEU A 126 -12.21 -8.88 -1.96
CA LEU A 126 -12.06 -8.29 -3.31
C LEU A 126 -13.27 -7.42 -3.70
N TYR A 127 -14.49 -7.85 -3.36
CA TYR A 127 -15.70 -7.05 -3.56
C TYR A 127 -15.64 -5.76 -2.73
N SER A 128 -15.25 -5.85 -1.46
CA SER A 128 -15.12 -4.68 -0.58
C SER A 128 -14.09 -3.68 -1.11
N LEU A 129 -12.89 -4.16 -1.46
CA LEU A 129 -11.80 -3.37 -2.05
C LEU A 129 -12.23 -2.53 -3.27
N HIS A 130 -13.21 -3.01 -4.06
CA HIS A 130 -13.68 -2.34 -5.27
C HIS A 130 -15.04 -1.63 -5.12
N THR A 131 -15.69 -1.67 -3.95
CA THR A 131 -17.06 -1.12 -3.78
C THR A 131 -17.34 -0.40 -2.45
N ARG A 132 -16.39 -0.34 -1.51
CA ARG A 132 -16.57 0.21 -0.16
C ARG A 132 -15.37 1.03 0.28
N GLN A 133 -15.60 2.13 1.02
CA GLN A 133 -14.55 2.93 1.64
C GLN A 133 -13.52 3.43 0.60
N LEU A 134 -14.03 3.78 -0.58
CA LEU A 134 -13.29 4.31 -1.72
C LEU A 134 -13.13 5.82 -1.55
N ASP A 135 -11.91 6.33 -1.71
CA ASP A 135 -11.70 7.78 -1.73
C ASP A 135 -12.13 8.36 -3.09
N PRO A 136 -12.77 9.53 -3.12
CA PRO A 136 -13.25 10.13 -4.37
C PRO A 136 -12.09 10.79 -5.12
N ASN A 137 -11.92 10.42 -6.39
CA ASN A 137 -10.89 11.00 -7.25
C ASN A 137 -11.32 12.40 -7.73
N GLY A 138 -10.56 13.42 -7.35
CA GLY A 138 -10.71 14.81 -7.79
C GLY A 138 -9.60 15.31 -8.71
N CYS A 139 -8.75 14.43 -9.24
CA CYS A 139 -7.54 14.81 -9.96
C CYS A 139 -7.86 15.43 -11.31
N ARG A 140 -7.74 16.77 -11.37
CA ARG A 140 -7.93 17.56 -12.58
C ARG A 140 -6.75 17.44 -13.54
N MET A 141 -7.04 17.36 -14.84
CA MET A 141 -6.05 17.10 -15.89
C MET A 141 -5.10 18.28 -16.10
N SER A 142 -3.85 17.98 -16.42
CA SER A 142 -2.82 18.96 -16.77
C SER A 142 -2.35 18.82 -18.21
N TYR A 143 -1.97 19.95 -18.81
CA TYR A 143 -1.54 20.06 -20.20
C TYR A 143 -0.18 20.76 -20.28
N MET A 144 0.66 20.33 -21.21
CA MET A 144 2.06 20.77 -21.33
C MET A 144 2.60 20.47 -22.73
N ARG A 145 3.69 21.14 -23.11
CA ARG A 145 4.41 20.97 -24.39
C ARG A 145 5.87 20.59 -24.11
N PRO A 146 6.14 19.31 -23.78
CA PRO A 146 7.45 18.89 -23.29
C PRO A 146 8.49 18.82 -24.41
N SER A 147 9.67 19.32 -24.13
CA SER A 147 10.91 19.04 -24.87
C SER A 147 11.95 18.46 -23.91
N TYR A 148 12.84 17.61 -24.44
CA TYR A 148 13.91 16.97 -23.69
C TYR A 148 15.22 17.12 -24.48
N ILE A 149 16.27 17.55 -23.80
CA ILE A 149 17.63 17.66 -24.35
C ILE A 149 18.46 16.59 -23.64
N GLU A 150 19.00 15.62 -24.38
CA GLU A 150 19.85 14.56 -23.84
C GLU A 150 21.29 15.05 -23.67
N PHE A 151 21.92 14.76 -22.53
CA PHE A 151 23.33 15.04 -22.31
C PHE A 151 24.19 13.91 -22.84
N SER A 152 24.43 13.88 -24.16
CA SER A 152 25.31 12.90 -24.80
C SER A 152 26.76 12.92 -24.27
N ASP A 153 27.20 14.03 -23.66
CA ASP A 153 28.52 14.14 -23.04
C ASP A 153 28.59 13.48 -21.63
N PHE A 154 27.46 13.05 -21.04
CA PHE A 154 27.45 12.32 -19.76
C PHE A 154 27.70 10.82 -20.02
N ASP A 155 28.91 10.56 -20.49
CA ASP A 155 29.31 9.32 -21.16
C ASP A 155 30.08 8.36 -20.23
N THR A 156 30.77 7.38 -20.83
CA THR A 156 31.57 6.40 -20.09
C THR A 156 32.83 6.95 -19.41
N GLU A 157 33.26 8.19 -19.69
CA GLU A 157 34.28 8.86 -18.88
C GLU A 157 33.71 9.33 -17.53
N HIS A 158 32.40 9.58 -17.48
CA HIS A 158 31.69 10.09 -16.31
C HIS A 158 31.04 8.98 -15.47
N THR A 159 30.41 7.98 -16.11
CA THR A 159 29.77 6.88 -15.38
C THR A 159 29.73 5.57 -16.15
N ARG A 160 30.02 4.47 -15.44
CA ARG A 160 29.96 3.11 -15.99
C ARG A 160 28.56 2.66 -16.44
N PHE A 161 27.52 3.43 -16.12
CA PHE A 161 26.15 3.17 -16.54
C PHE A 161 25.68 4.02 -17.73
N ALA A 162 26.54 4.87 -18.32
CA ALA A 162 26.15 5.75 -19.44
C ALA A 162 25.69 5.00 -20.71
N SER A 163 26.03 3.72 -20.85
CA SER A 163 25.44 2.89 -21.91
C SER A 163 24.00 2.47 -21.61
N LYS A 164 23.62 2.36 -20.32
CA LYS A 164 22.39 1.74 -19.80
C LYS A 164 21.33 2.79 -19.45
N TYR A 165 21.75 3.95 -18.95
CA TYR A 165 20.92 5.04 -18.42
C TYR A 165 21.33 6.37 -19.06
N SER A 166 20.36 7.25 -19.31
CA SER A 166 20.56 8.59 -19.90
C SER A 166 20.18 9.71 -18.93
N LEU A 167 20.64 10.93 -19.19
CA LEU A 167 20.29 12.14 -18.43
C LEU A 167 19.72 13.19 -19.38
N TYR A 168 18.54 13.72 -19.04
CA TYR A 168 17.83 14.70 -19.86
C TYR A 168 17.56 16.01 -19.10
N LEU A 169 17.64 17.14 -19.80
CA LEU A 169 17.10 18.43 -19.36
C LEU A 169 15.68 18.62 -19.92
N TYR A 170 14.70 18.88 -19.04
CA TYR A 170 13.35 19.26 -19.44
C TYR A 170 13.29 20.73 -19.86
N ARG A 171 12.60 21.02 -20.96
CA ARG A 171 12.24 22.37 -21.39
C ARG A 171 10.79 22.44 -21.88
N GLU A 172 10.03 23.42 -21.41
CA GLU A 172 8.67 23.69 -21.91
C GLU A 172 8.73 24.49 -23.21
N GLN A 173 8.13 23.98 -24.29
CA GLN A 173 8.19 24.61 -25.61
C GLN A 173 7.48 25.98 -25.63
N GLY A 174 8.18 26.99 -26.14
CA GLY A 174 7.71 28.39 -26.16
C GLY A 174 8.06 29.20 -24.91
N VAL A 175 8.69 28.58 -23.89
CA VAL A 175 9.11 29.25 -22.65
C VAL A 175 10.57 28.97 -22.30
N GLY A 176 11.01 27.72 -22.40
CA GLY A 176 12.35 27.28 -22.00
C GLY A 176 13.47 27.77 -22.93
N ASN A 177 14.62 28.13 -22.34
CA ASN A 177 15.87 28.40 -23.04
C ASN A 177 16.84 27.22 -22.84
N GLU A 178 17.57 26.81 -23.87
CA GLU A 178 18.52 25.67 -23.79
C GLU A 178 19.62 25.89 -22.74
N LYS A 179 20.02 27.14 -22.50
CA LYS A 179 21.08 27.49 -21.55
C LYS A 179 20.66 27.28 -20.10
N LEU A 180 21.61 26.86 -19.27
CA LEU A 180 21.43 26.74 -17.82
C LEU A 180 21.52 28.12 -17.18
N LYS A 181 20.61 28.40 -16.26
CA LYS A 181 20.54 29.69 -15.54
C LYS A 181 19.88 29.58 -14.17
N GLY A 182 18.99 28.60 -14.02
CA GLY A 182 18.15 28.41 -12.86
C GLY A 182 18.81 27.63 -11.72
N VAL A 183 17.99 27.22 -10.77
CA VAL A 183 18.35 26.25 -9.73
C VAL A 183 18.22 24.83 -10.28
N PRO A 184 19.23 23.96 -10.11
CA PRO A 184 19.13 22.56 -10.53
C PRO A 184 18.14 21.76 -9.66
N VAL A 185 17.19 21.12 -10.34
CA VAL A 185 16.23 20.16 -9.75
C VAL A 185 16.39 18.83 -10.48
N LEU A 186 16.63 17.73 -9.76
CA LEU A 186 16.77 16.39 -10.34
C LEU A 186 15.54 15.53 -10.02
N PHE A 187 14.84 15.07 -11.06
CA PHE A 187 13.76 14.10 -10.93
C PHE A 187 14.28 12.66 -11.07
N VAL A 188 13.81 11.79 -10.18
CA VAL A 188 14.13 10.36 -10.11
C VAL A 188 12.83 9.55 -10.26
N PRO A 189 12.64 8.80 -11.38
CA PRO A 189 11.40 8.09 -11.68
C PRO A 189 11.17 6.84 -10.82
N GLY A 190 9.93 6.33 -10.86
CA GLY A 190 9.51 5.15 -10.12
C GLY A 190 9.96 3.80 -10.70
N ASN A 191 9.53 2.71 -10.05
CA ASN A 191 9.67 1.36 -10.60
C ASN A 191 8.99 1.25 -11.96
N ALA A 192 9.74 0.89 -13.01
CA ALA A 192 9.28 0.95 -14.39
C ALA A 192 8.70 2.32 -14.81
N GLY A 193 9.17 3.40 -14.19
CA GLY A 193 8.84 4.78 -14.54
C GLY A 193 9.80 5.33 -15.60
N SER A 194 9.25 6.08 -16.56
CA SER A 194 10.05 6.83 -17.54
C SER A 194 10.43 8.20 -16.99
N TYR A 195 11.61 8.71 -17.36
CA TYR A 195 12.05 10.11 -17.12
C TYR A 195 10.99 11.17 -17.47
N LYS A 196 10.10 10.84 -18.43
CA LYS A 196 8.98 11.67 -18.88
C LYS A 196 7.94 11.93 -17.78
N GLN A 197 7.97 11.21 -16.66
CA GLN A 197 7.10 11.42 -15.50
C GLN A 197 7.21 12.83 -14.89
N VAL A 198 8.36 13.51 -15.01
CA VAL A 198 8.58 14.87 -14.48
C VAL A 198 7.70 15.96 -15.13
N ARG A 199 7.20 15.69 -16.35
CA ARG A 199 6.62 16.69 -17.26
C ARG A 199 5.59 17.66 -16.63
N PRO A 200 4.62 17.25 -15.78
CA PRO A 200 3.57 18.16 -15.36
C PRO A 200 4.08 19.20 -14.35
N ILE A 201 5.04 18.80 -13.51
CA ILE A 201 5.66 19.65 -12.49
C ILE A 201 6.64 20.61 -13.16
N ALA A 202 7.51 20.11 -14.04
CA ALA A 202 8.47 20.96 -14.78
C ALA A 202 7.78 21.96 -15.72
N ALA A 203 6.66 21.56 -16.35
CA ALA A 203 5.82 22.46 -17.13
C ALA A 203 5.15 23.54 -16.27
N GLU A 204 4.60 23.20 -15.10
CA GLU A 204 4.02 24.21 -14.20
C GLU A 204 5.08 25.18 -13.71
N ALA A 205 6.25 24.68 -13.30
CA ALA A 205 7.35 25.51 -12.85
C ALA A 205 7.85 26.49 -13.93
N SER A 206 8.04 26.01 -15.16
CA SER A 206 8.46 26.85 -16.30
C SER A 206 7.43 27.95 -16.59
N ASN A 207 6.14 27.58 -16.65
CA ASN A 207 5.06 28.51 -16.94
C ASN A 207 4.83 29.51 -15.79
N TYR A 208 4.87 29.07 -14.53
CA TYR A 208 4.66 29.94 -13.37
C TYR A 208 5.78 30.98 -13.21
N PHE A 209 7.04 30.60 -13.44
CA PHE A 209 8.14 31.57 -13.44
C PHE A 209 7.99 32.58 -14.58
N ASN A 210 7.84 32.13 -15.83
CA ASN A 210 7.78 33.05 -16.97
C ASN A 210 6.56 33.98 -16.95
N ASN A 211 5.40 33.48 -16.50
CA ASN A 211 4.15 34.23 -16.57
C ASN A 211 3.91 35.08 -15.31
N VAL A 212 4.40 34.65 -14.13
CA VAL A 212 4.20 35.34 -12.84
C VAL A 212 5.51 35.88 -12.29
N LEU A 213 6.39 35.03 -11.76
CA LEU A 213 7.53 35.46 -10.93
C LEU A 213 8.53 36.37 -11.67
N ARG A 214 8.68 36.20 -12.99
CA ARG A 214 9.51 37.05 -13.85
C ARG A 214 9.03 38.51 -13.91
N HIS A 215 7.78 38.77 -13.54
CA HIS A 215 7.17 40.10 -13.49
C HIS A 215 7.01 40.62 -12.04
N ASP A 216 7.51 39.88 -11.04
CA ASP A 216 7.47 40.24 -9.62
C ASP A 216 8.89 40.63 -9.16
N GLU A 217 9.14 41.93 -9.04
CA GLU A 217 10.44 42.46 -8.62
C GLU A 217 10.81 42.04 -7.19
N ASN A 218 9.82 41.82 -6.31
CA ASN A 218 10.06 41.37 -4.93
C ASN A 218 10.49 39.91 -4.89
N ALA A 219 9.84 39.03 -5.68
CA ALA A 219 10.25 37.64 -5.81
C ALA A 219 11.67 37.52 -6.39
N LEU A 220 11.99 38.29 -7.43
CA LEU A 220 13.33 38.33 -8.03
C LEU A 220 14.39 38.88 -7.05
N ALA A 221 14.06 39.91 -6.26
CA ALA A 221 14.94 40.43 -5.21
C ALA A 221 15.19 39.38 -4.11
N ALA A 222 14.14 38.65 -3.70
CA ALA A 222 14.19 37.56 -2.72
C ALA A 222 14.93 36.29 -3.19
N GLY A 223 15.50 36.29 -4.41
CA GLY A 223 16.33 35.20 -4.93
C GLY A 223 15.58 34.15 -5.76
N ALA A 224 14.36 34.44 -6.21
CA ALA A 224 13.68 33.60 -7.19
C ALA A 224 14.30 33.74 -8.59
N GLU A 225 14.52 32.60 -9.25
CA GLU A 225 15.03 32.46 -10.61
C GLU A 225 14.43 31.15 -11.18
N ASN A 226 14.54 30.90 -12.49
CA ASN A 226 13.97 29.70 -13.10
C ASN A 226 14.41 28.38 -12.41
N LEU A 227 13.62 27.30 -12.55
CA LEU A 227 14.05 25.95 -12.16
C LEU A 227 14.52 25.14 -13.38
N ASP A 228 15.74 24.62 -13.32
CA ASP A 228 16.33 23.76 -14.34
C ASP A 228 16.08 22.30 -13.96
N PHE A 229 15.03 21.71 -14.54
CA PHE A 229 14.62 20.34 -14.28
C PHE A 229 15.42 19.33 -15.11
N PHE A 230 16.37 18.66 -14.45
CA PHE A 230 17.02 17.45 -14.93
C PHE A 230 16.16 16.22 -14.58
N THR A 231 16.24 15.17 -15.39
CA THR A 231 15.51 13.91 -15.16
C THR A 231 16.34 12.74 -15.66
N VAL A 232 16.51 11.71 -14.82
CA VAL A 232 17.24 10.48 -15.19
C VAL A 232 16.32 9.50 -15.91
N ASP A 233 16.83 8.90 -16.98
CA ASP A 233 16.17 7.75 -17.61
C ASP A 233 16.84 6.45 -17.19
N PHE A 234 16.15 5.69 -16.36
CA PHE A 234 16.56 4.35 -15.96
C PHE A 234 16.14 3.25 -16.95
N ASN A 235 15.73 3.60 -18.18
CA ASN A 235 15.19 2.66 -19.18
C ASN A 235 13.99 1.85 -18.62
N GLU A 236 13.24 2.50 -17.71
CA GLU A 236 12.15 1.90 -16.92
C GLU A 236 12.55 0.57 -16.22
N ASP A 237 13.76 0.51 -15.66
CA ASP A 237 14.24 -0.64 -14.85
C ASP A 237 13.27 -0.98 -13.70
N ILE A 238 13.14 -2.27 -13.40
CA ILE A 238 12.17 -2.81 -12.44
C ILE A 238 12.80 -2.89 -11.04
N THR A 239 12.78 -1.76 -10.32
CA THR A 239 13.47 -1.54 -9.04
C THR A 239 12.79 -2.14 -7.81
N ALA A 240 11.47 -2.28 -7.80
CA ALA A 240 10.71 -2.74 -6.62
C ALA A 240 10.89 -4.24 -6.31
N PHE A 241 11.68 -4.95 -7.14
CA PHE A 241 11.81 -6.41 -7.11
C PHE A 241 13.26 -6.92 -7.19
N HIS A 242 14.27 -6.04 -7.29
CA HIS A 242 15.68 -6.42 -7.38
C HIS A 242 16.62 -5.37 -6.75
N GLY A 243 17.32 -5.73 -5.67
CA GLY A 243 18.12 -4.80 -4.87
C GLY A 243 19.34 -4.23 -5.58
N GLN A 244 20.03 -5.02 -6.42
CA GLN A 244 21.19 -4.50 -7.15
C GLN A 244 20.79 -3.39 -8.14
N THR A 245 19.64 -3.49 -8.79
CA THR A 245 19.12 -2.41 -9.67
C THR A 245 18.89 -1.11 -8.89
N LEU A 246 18.46 -1.19 -7.62
CA LEU A 246 18.28 -0.02 -6.76
C LEU A 246 19.63 0.64 -6.42
N LEU A 247 20.68 -0.15 -6.19
CA LEU A 247 22.05 0.36 -5.99
C LEU A 247 22.65 0.97 -7.27
N ASP A 248 22.54 0.28 -8.40
CA ASP A 248 23.02 0.77 -9.71
C ASP A 248 22.43 2.17 -10.03
N GLN A 249 21.15 2.38 -9.71
CA GLN A 249 20.47 3.66 -9.90
C GLN A 249 20.88 4.74 -8.89
N ALA A 250 21.18 4.36 -7.65
CA ALA A 250 21.62 5.32 -6.63
C ALA A 250 23.02 5.86 -6.95
N GLU A 251 23.93 5.00 -7.39
CA GLU A 251 25.28 5.36 -7.87
C GLU A 251 25.20 6.27 -9.11
N TYR A 252 24.34 5.93 -10.09
CA TYR A 252 24.09 6.78 -11.25
C TYR A 252 23.49 8.15 -10.86
N VAL A 253 22.63 8.22 -9.85
CA VAL A 253 22.08 9.50 -9.34
C VAL A 253 23.18 10.36 -8.71
N ASN A 254 24.14 9.77 -7.98
CA ASN A 254 25.27 10.53 -7.43
C ASN A 254 26.19 11.08 -8.53
N GLU A 255 26.55 10.28 -9.53
CA GLU A 255 27.34 10.80 -10.66
C GLU A 255 26.55 11.82 -11.49
N ALA A 256 25.23 11.65 -11.65
CA ALA A 256 24.39 12.65 -12.29
C ALA A 256 24.35 13.97 -11.51
N VAL A 257 24.27 13.95 -10.18
CA VAL A 257 24.36 15.16 -9.34
C VAL A 257 25.73 15.83 -9.49
N ARG A 258 26.83 15.05 -9.47
CA ARG A 258 28.20 15.55 -9.67
C ARG A 258 28.37 16.22 -11.05
N TYR A 259 27.90 15.55 -12.10
CA TYR A 259 27.92 16.09 -13.47
C TYR A 259 27.05 17.35 -13.60
N ILE A 260 25.82 17.34 -13.07
CA ILE A 260 24.92 18.52 -13.08
C ILE A 260 25.61 19.73 -12.44
N LEU A 261 26.23 19.58 -11.28
CA LEU A 261 26.94 20.68 -10.62
C LEU A 261 28.12 21.18 -11.47
N SER A 262 28.85 20.29 -12.15
CA SER A 262 29.94 20.69 -13.08
C SER A 262 29.44 21.50 -14.29
N LEU A 263 28.22 21.25 -14.78
CA LEU A 263 27.63 22.02 -15.89
C LEU A 263 27.42 23.50 -15.55
N TYR A 264 27.23 23.82 -14.27
CA TYR A 264 27.08 25.21 -13.82
C TYR A 264 28.41 25.95 -13.75
N MET A 265 29.54 25.25 -13.63
CA MET A 265 30.89 25.82 -13.56
C MET A 265 31.48 26.20 -14.94
N ASP A 266 30.86 25.79 -16.06
CA ASP A 266 31.26 26.25 -17.41
C ASP A 266 30.43 27.47 -17.83
N PRO A 267 31.01 28.69 -17.92
CA PRO A 267 30.28 29.90 -18.29
C PRO A 267 29.64 29.86 -19.70
N ARG A 268 30.06 28.92 -20.56
CA ARG A 268 29.48 28.71 -21.90
C ARG A 268 28.13 27.98 -21.81
N ARG A 269 28.01 27.00 -20.90
CA ARG A 269 26.77 26.25 -20.62
C ARG A 269 25.85 27.03 -19.66
N SER A 270 26.44 27.70 -18.68
CA SER A 270 25.79 28.39 -17.57
C SER A 270 26.16 29.89 -17.51
N PRO A 271 25.64 30.74 -18.44
CA PRO A 271 25.83 32.19 -18.37
C PRO A 271 24.88 32.81 -17.32
N ARG A 272 25.20 32.57 -16.04
CA ARG A 272 24.59 33.19 -14.86
C ARG A 272 25.08 34.63 -14.68
N ARG A 273 24.44 35.37 -13.76
CA ARG A 273 24.81 36.76 -13.44
C ARG A 273 26.04 36.74 -12.53
N ALA A 274 27.03 37.59 -12.79
CA ALA A 274 28.32 37.58 -12.07
C ALA A 274 28.26 37.93 -10.57
N ASN A 275 27.09 38.30 -10.06
CA ASN A 275 26.82 38.59 -8.65
C ASN A 275 26.12 37.43 -7.89
N VAL A 276 25.98 36.26 -8.53
CA VAL A 276 25.26 35.09 -7.98
C VAL A 276 26.24 33.91 -7.90
N PRO A 277 26.37 33.20 -6.76
CA PRO A 277 27.28 32.06 -6.64
C PRO A 277 26.84 30.88 -7.50
N ASP A 278 27.79 29.99 -7.80
CA ASP A 278 27.50 28.73 -8.46
C ASP A 278 26.77 27.75 -7.52
N PRO A 279 25.87 26.89 -8.03
CA PRO A 279 25.24 25.84 -7.25
C PRO A 279 26.26 24.86 -6.66
N THR A 280 26.16 24.61 -5.35
CA THR A 280 26.86 23.51 -4.67
C THR A 280 25.95 22.33 -4.37
N SER A 281 24.64 22.44 -4.66
CA SER A 281 23.66 21.40 -4.34
C SER A 281 22.40 21.44 -5.20
N VAL A 282 21.76 20.28 -5.33
CA VAL A 282 20.59 19.98 -6.16
C VAL A 282 19.36 19.68 -5.29
N ILE A 283 18.17 20.06 -5.76
CA ILE A 283 16.88 19.64 -5.16
C ILE A 283 16.45 18.33 -5.82
N VAL A 284 16.11 17.30 -5.05
CA VAL A 284 15.72 15.99 -5.61
C VAL A 284 14.21 15.75 -5.46
N LEU A 285 13.56 15.33 -6.56
CA LEU A 285 12.16 14.92 -6.60
C LEU A 285 12.06 13.42 -6.94
N GLY A 286 11.62 12.60 -5.98
CA GLY A 286 11.57 11.15 -6.16
C GLY A 286 10.14 10.59 -6.24
N HIS A 287 9.77 9.94 -7.34
CA HIS A 287 8.49 9.22 -7.44
C HIS A 287 8.66 7.75 -7.04
N SER A 288 7.74 7.22 -6.22
CA SER A 288 7.70 5.79 -5.89
C SER A 288 9.07 5.29 -5.40
N MET A 289 9.59 4.18 -5.95
CA MET A 289 10.94 3.68 -5.67
C MET A 289 12.06 4.70 -5.94
N GLY A 290 11.87 5.70 -6.80
CA GLY A 290 12.83 6.78 -7.03
C GLY A 290 13.07 7.65 -5.78
N GLY A 291 12.07 7.77 -4.90
CA GLY A 291 12.24 8.38 -3.58
C GLY A 291 13.10 7.54 -2.61
N VAL A 292 13.17 6.23 -2.86
CA VAL A 292 14.05 5.30 -2.11
C VAL A 292 15.46 5.38 -2.66
N VAL A 293 15.62 5.34 -4.00
CA VAL A 293 16.89 5.58 -4.70
C VAL A 293 17.54 6.89 -4.25
N ALA A 294 16.77 7.99 -4.19
CA ALA A 294 17.24 9.28 -3.70
C ALA A 294 17.74 9.26 -2.24
N ARG A 295 17.16 8.41 -1.37
CA ARG A 295 17.66 8.21 0.00
C ARG A 295 18.88 7.28 0.04
N THR A 296 18.94 6.26 -0.80
CA THR A 296 20.08 5.35 -0.95
C THR A 296 21.32 6.08 -1.41
N ALA A 297 21.17 7.02 -2.34
CA ALA A 297 22.24 7.87 -2.85
C ALA A 297 23.01 8.59 -1.73
N LEU A 298 22.35 8.99 -0.63
CA LEU A 298 23.01 9.64 0.52
C LEU A 298 23.75 8.68 1.49
N VAL A 299 23.69 7.37 1.25
CA VAL A 299 24.22 6.31 2.14
C VAL A 299 25.41 5.57 1.50
N ILE A 300 25.50 5.57 0.18
CA ILE A 300 26.58 4.93 -0.57
C ILE A 300 27.85 5.82 -0.65
N PRO A 301 29.06 5.24 -0.73
CA PRO A 301 30.32 5.98 -0.45
C PRO A 301 30.70 7.05 -1.47
N ASP A 302 30.09 7.00 -2.65
CA ASP A 302 30.24 7.92 -3.77
C ASP A 302 29.47 9.25 -3.60
N TYR A 303 28.65 9.38 -2.55
CA TYR A 303 27.92 10.62 -2.24
C TYR A 303 28.86 11.80 -1.94
N GLN A 304 28.67 12.90 -2.66
CA GLN A 304 29.30 14.17 -2.33
C GLN A 304 28.50 14.86 -1.21
N ALA A 305 29.04 14.87 0.01
CA ALA A 305 28.42 15.55 1.15
C ALA A 305 28.04 17.02 0.82
N GLY A 306 26.85 17.44 1.24
CA GLY A 306 26.29 18.75 0.91
C GLY A 306 25.61 18.86 -0.46
N SER A 307 25.85 17.94 -1.40
CA SER A 307 25.33 18.07 -2.79
C SER A 307 23.81 17.87 -2.94
N VAL A 308 23.13 17.30 -1.95
CA VAL A 308 21.67 17.27 -1.89
C VAL A 308 21.20 17.84 -0.55
N ASN A 309 20.39 18.91 -0.58
CA ASN A 309 19.86 19.54 0.63
C ASN A 309 18.35 19.38 0.81
N THR A 310 17.60 19.11 -0.25
CA THR A 310 16.14 19.01 -0.25
C THR A 310 15.71 17.80 -1.06
N ILE A 311 14.91 16.93 -0.44
CA ILE A 311 14.26 15.78 -1.10
C ILE A 311 12.75 15.89 -0.87
N ILE A 312 11.97 15.87 -1.95
CA ILE A 312 10.51 15.71 -1.90
C ILE A 312 10.15 14.40 -2.60
N THR A 313 9.42 13.52 -1.93
CA THR A 313 9.06 12.20 -2.47
C THR A 313 7.55 11.99 -2.55
N MET A 314 7.09 11.36 -3.63
CA MET A 314 5.66 11.18 -3.95
C MET A 314 5.31 9.69 -4.05
N SER A 315 4.40 9.20 -3.20
CA SER A 315 4.04 7.78 -3.05
C SER A 315 5.24 6.83 -2.90
N ALA A 316 6.31 7.30 -2.24
CA ALA A 316 7.54 6.53 -2.03
C ALA A 316 7.43 5.57 -0.83
N PRO A 317 7.64 4.25 -0.99
CA PRO A 317 7.68 3.29 0.11
C PRO A 317 8.97 3.46 0.92
N HIS A 318 8.91 4.19 2.03
CA HIS A 318 10.06 4.57 2.86
C HIS A 318 10.31 3.66 4.06
N SER A 319 9.26 3.17 4.71
CA SER A 319 9.39 2.40 5.95
C SER A 319 9.59 0.90 5.71
N GLN A 320 8.94 0.34 4.68
CA GLN A 320 9.07 -1.06 4.26
C GLN A 320 9.01 -1.17 2.71
N PRO A 321 9.68 -2.17 2.10
CA PRO A 321 9.63 -2.38 0.66
C PRO A 321 8.25 -2.89 0.20
N PRO A 322 7.84 -2.61 -1.05
CA PRO A 322 6.56 -3.09 -1.57
C PRO A 322 6.36 -4.61 -1.47
N VAL A 323 7.41 -5.39 -1.74
CA VAL A 323 7.45 -6.84 -1.58
C VAL A 323 8.80 -7.30 -1.06
N THR A 324 8.82 -8.44 -0.37
CA THR A 324 9.98 -8.98 0.37
C THR A 324 10.54 -10.24 -0.30
N PHE A 325 10.41 -10.35 -1.63
CA PHE A 325 10.84 -11.51 -2.44
C PHE A 325 12.33 -11.52 -2.80
N ASP A 326 13.00 -10.38 -2.69
CA ASP A 326 14.46 -10.28 -2.76
C ASP A 326 15.02 -9.92 -1.38
N GLY A 327 16.12 -10.58 -1.00
CA GLY A 327 16.81 -10.34 0.27
C GLY A 327 17.68 -9.07 0.25
N GLN A 328 18.20 -8.69 -0.92
CA GLN A 328 19.06 -7.50 -1.05
C GLN A 328 18.24 -6.22 -0.85
N ILE A 329 17.01 -6.14 -1.39
CA ILE A 329 16.06 -5.05 -1.06
C ILE A 329 15.85 -4.89 0.45
N VAL A 330 15.57 -5.97 1.18
CA VAL A 330 15.29 -5.89 2.63
C VAL A 330 16.52 -5.37 3.39
N GLN A 331 17.72 -5.83 3.02
CA GLN A 331 18.98 -5.35 3.59
C GLN A 331 19.26 -3.87 3.27
N ILE A 332 18.91 -3.41 2.06
CA ILE A 332 19.04 -2.00 1.66
C ILE A 332 18.10 -1.11 2.50
N TYR A 333 16.84 -1.51 2.71
CA TYR A 333 15.90 -0.76 3.54
C TYR A 333 16.38 -0.64 4.99
N ASP A 334 16.88 -1.73 5.58
CA ASP A 334 17.48 -1.69 6.92
C ASP A 334 18.70 -0.77 6.97
N MET A 335 19.62 -0.88 6.01
CA MET A 335 20.81 -0.03 5.90
C MET A 335 20.44 1.46 5.90
N ILE A 336 19.52 1.87 5.04
CA ILE A 336 19.11 3.29 4.90
C ILE A 336 18.37 3.75 6.16
N ASN A 337 17.39 3.00 6.65
CA ASN A 337 16.62 3.40 7.83
C ASN A 337 17.52 3.48 9.08
N THR A 338 18.44 2.54 9.25
CA THR A 338 19.41 2.53 10.35
C THR A 338 20.47 3.64 10.21
N TYR A 339 20.92 3.98 9.00
CA TYR A 339 21.79 5.15 8.78
C TYR A 339 21.09 6.46 9.14
N TRP A 340 19.87 6.68 8.65
CA TRP A 340 19.10 7.90 8.93
C TRP A 340 18.81 8.06 10.43
N ARG A 341 18.43 6.99 11.15
CA ARG A 341 18.31 7.01 12.63
C ARG A 341 19.63 7.41 13.30
N LYS A 342 20.75 6.80 12.91
CA LYS A 342 22.08 7.07 13.50
C LYS A 342 22.59 8.48 13.24
N ALA A 343 22.23 9.09 12.11
CA ALA A 343 22.58 10.48 11.78
C ALA A 343 21.86 11.47 12.71
N TYR A 344 20.55 11.31 12.92
CA TYR A 344 19.77 12.19 13.82
C TYR A 344 19.90 11.85 15.31
N ALA A 345 20.50 10.72 15.66
CA ALA A 345 20.85 10.37 17.06
C ALA A 345 22.15 11.02 17.56
N GLN A 346 22.91 11.71 16.70
CA GLN A 346 24.11 12.45 17.13
C GLN A 346 23.73 13.69 17.95
N THR A 347 24.48 13.95 19.03
CA THR A 347 24.24 15.11 19.90
C THR A 347 24.77 16.42 19.32
N TRP A 348 25.78 16.37 18.46
CA TRP A 348 26.36 17.54 17.80
C TRP A 348 25.91 17.63 16.35
N THR A 349 25.71 18.85 15.84
CA THR A 349 25.21 19.07 14.48
C THR A 349 26.25 18.83 13.40
N ASP A 350 27.53 18.97 13.73
CA ASP A 350 28.65 18.74 12.81
C ASP A 350 28.93 17.24 12.59
N ASP A 351 28.65 16.41 13.60
CA ASP A 351 28.74 14.94 13.52
C ASP A 351 27.58 14.32 12.71
N ASN A 352 26.53 15.09 12.41
CA ASN A 352 25.36 14.63 11.66
C ASN A 352 25.48 14.93 10.15
N PRO A 353 25.76 13.92 9.29
CA PRO A 353 25.92 14.13 7.85
C PRO A 353 24.63 14.56 7.12
N LEU A 354 23.47 14.47 7.78
CA LEU A 354 22.16 14.85 7.26
C LEU A 354 21.61 16.16 7.89
N SER A 355 22.40 16.88 8.69
CA SER A 355 21.99 18.11 9.43
C SER A 355 21.42 19.24 8.55
N HIS A 356 21.80 19.26 7.27
CA HIS A 356 21.36 20.19 6.23
C HIS A 356 20.25 19.64 5.31
N VAL A 357 19.95 18.34 5.41
CA VAL A 357 18.99 17.64 4.54
C VAL A 357 17.56 17.82 5.05
N THR A 358 16.63 18.00 4.13
CA THR A 358 15.19 17.98 4.39
C THR A 358 14.52 16.88 3.56
N LEU A 359 13.66 16.07 4.18
CA LEU A 359 12.87 15.03 3.49
C LEU A 359 11.36 15.26 3.73
N ILE A 360 10.64 15.64 2.67
CA ILE A 360 9.17 15.72 2.70
C ILE A 360 8.58 14.52 1.95
N SER A 361 7.77 13.72 2.65
CA SER A 361 7.08 12.56 2.05
C SER A 361 5.61 12.87 1.84
N ILE A 362 5.13 12.74 0.60
CA ILE A 362 3.76 13.04 0.20
C ILE A 362 3.09 11.76 -0.29
N ALA A 363 2.00 11.35 0.36
CA ALA A 363 1.28 10.12 0.09
C ALA A 363 -0.08 10.38 -0.59
N GLY A 364 -0.42 9.57 -1.61
CA GLY A 364 -1.68 9.72 -2.36
C GLY A 364 -2.94 9.32 -1.58
N GLY A 365 -2.83 8.56 -0.49
CA GLY A 365 -3.97 8.09 0.31
C GLY A 365 -4.57 6.78 -0.21
N GLY A 366 -5.89 6.61 -0.09
CA GLY A 366 -6.55 5.31 -0.31
C GLY A 366 -6.76 4.92 -1.78
N LEU A 367 -6.50 5.80 -2.75
CA LEU A 367 -6.46 5.46 -4.17
C LEU A 367 -5.13 4.83 -4.62
N ASP A 368 -4.05 4.89 -3.81
CA ASP A 368 -2.81 4.20 -4.14
C ASP A 368 -2.97 2.67 -3.94
N THR A 369 -3.15 1.98 -5.07
CA THR A 369 -3.30 0.51 -5.14
C THR A 369 -2.01 -0.19 -5.58
N VAL A 370 -0.89 0.54 -5.67
CA VAL A 370 0.44 -0.02 -5.97
C VAL A 370 1.27 -0.14 -4.69
N VAL A 371 1.21 0.87 -3.82
CA VAL A 371 1.92 0.91 -2.53
C VAL A 371 0.92 1.28 -1.43
N PRO A 372 0.87 0.54 -0.29
CA PRO A 372 0.11 0.99 0.87
C PRO A 372 0.63 2.36 1.31
N SER A 373 -0.21 3.41 1.28
CA SER A 373 0.23 4.78 1.61
C SER A 373 0.81 4.93 3.02
N ASP A 374 0.52 4.00 3.94
CA ASP A 374 1.15 3.90 5.26
C ASP A 374 2.69 3.70 5.18
N TYR A 375 3.17 3.04 4.12
CA TYR A 375 4.60 2.78 3.92
C TYR A 375 5.37 4.05 3.53
N ALA A 376 4.69 5.16 3.22
CA ALA A 376 5.31 6.46 2.99
C ALA A 376 5.59 7.24 4.30
N SER A 377 5.31 6.69 5.48
CA SER A 377 5.75 7.28 6.75
C SER A 377 7.28 7.31 6.87
N VAL A 378 7.82 8.48 7.24
CA VAL A 378 9.25 8.69 7.55
C VAL A 378 9.51 8.82 9.07
N GLU A 379 8.47 8.74 9.89
CA GLU A 379 8.47 9.14 11.30
C GLU A 379 9.30 8.21 12.21
N SER A 380 9.66 7.02 11.71
CA SER A 380 10.50 6.02 12.39
C SER A 380 12.00 6.23 12.17
N PHE A 381 12.40 7.26 11.40
CA PHE A 381 13.80 7.60 11.13
C PHE A 381 14.06 9.09 10.79
N VAL A 382 13.06 9.98 10.78
CA VAL A 382 13.22 11.45 10.60
C VAL A 382 12.46 12.22 11.68
N PRO A 383 13.09 13.21 12.36
CA PRO A 383 12.39 14.11 13.27
C PRO A 383 11.68 15.26 12.52
N GLU A 384 10.62 15.81 13.12
CA GLU A 384 9.82 16.94 12.57
C GLU A 384 10.63 18.21 12.23
N THR A 385 11.87 18.30 12.71
CA THR A 385 12.83 19.40 12.46
C THR A 385 13.62 19.25 11.16
N HIS A 386 13.49 18.11 10.48
CA HIS A 386 14.15 17.77 9.20
C HIS A 386 13.19 17.14 8.17
N GLY A 387 12.02 16.64 8.57
CA GLY A 387 11.05 16.08 7.62
C GLY A 387 9.71 15.70 8.24
N PHE A 388 8.75 15.36 7.38
CA PHE A 388 7.45 14.81 7.79
C PHE A 388 6.76 14.06 6.64
N THR A 389 5.76 13.25 7.00
CA THR A 389 4.83 12.63 6.03
C THR A 389 3.48 13.33 6.05
N VAL A 390 2.94 13.62 4.86
CA VAL A 390 1.66 14.29 4.66
C VAL A 390 0.85 13.64 3.55
N PHE A 391 -0.48 13.64 3.67
CA PHE A 391 -1.39 13.07 2.67
C PHE A 391 -1.96 14.15 1.74
N THR A 392 -2.15 13.86 0.45
CA THR A 392 -2.68 14.84 -0.54
C THR A 392 -4.07 15.38 -0.19
N THR A 393 -4.86 14.63 0.58
CA THR A 393 -6.16 15.06 1.13
C THR A 393 -6.03 16.18 2.18
N SER A 394 -4.85 16.36 2.77
CA SER A 394 -4.54 17.35 3.80
C SER A 394 -4.16 18.71 3.21
N ILE A 395 -3.55 18.68 2.02
CA ILE A 395 -2.93 19.84 1.40
C ILE A 395 -4.03 20.87 1.02
N PRO A 396 -3.91 22.14 1.47
CA PRO A 396 -4.87 23.19 1.15
C PRO A 396 -5.11 23.34 -0.36
N THR A 397 -6.36 23.56 -0.75
CA THR A 397 -6.83 23.62 -2.16
C THR A 397 -6.67 22.34 -2.99
N VAL A 398 -6.13 21.25 -2.42
CA VAL A 398 -6.01 19.94 -3.09
C VAL A 398 -7.09 18.98 -2.61
N TRP A 399 -7.15 18.71 -1.31
CA TRP A 399 -8.23 17.99 -0.59
C TRP A 399 -8.70 16.64 -1.19
N THR A 400 -7.91 16.00 -2.05
CA THR A 400 -8.29 14.78 -2.79
C THR A 400 -7.24 13.69 -2.65
N SER A 401 -7.68 12.43 -2.72
CA SER A 401 -6.77 11.28 -2.82
C SER A 401 -6.32 11.11 -4.27
N MET A 402 -5.15 10.53 -4.47
CA MET A 402 -4.53 10.31 -5.77
C MET A 402 -4.09 8.86 -5.89
N ASP A 403 -4.27 8.27 -7.06
CA ASP A 403 -3.61 7.00 -7.38
C ASP A 403 -2.10 7.20 -7.56
N HIS A 404 -1.38 6.08 -7.65
CA HIS A 404 0.08 6.04 -7.71
C HIS A 404 0.70 6.86 -8.84
N GLN A 405 -0.03 7.14 -9.93
CA GLN A 405 0.43 7.95 -11.05
C GLN A 405 -0.18 9.37 -11.04
N ALA A 406 -1.42 9.52 -10.60
CA ALA A 406 -2.10 10.82 -10.50
C ALA A 406 -1.37 11.85 -9.62
N ILE A 407 -0.63 11.39 -8.61
CA ILE A 407 0.20 12.26 -7.77
C ILE A 407 1.25 13.06 -8.57
N LEU A 408 1.64 12.65 -9.77
CA LEU A 408 2.56 13.41 -10.63
C LEU A 408 1.89 14.44 -11.54
N TRP A 409 0.64 14.20 -11.97
CA TRP A 409 -0.01 15.00 -13.01
C TRP A 409 -1.23 15.82 -12.55
N CYS A 410 -1.75 15.59 -11.35
CA CYS A 410 -2.90 16.31 -10.82
C CYS A 410 -2.67 17.82 -10.74
N ASP A 411 -3.50 18.61 -11.42
CA ASP A 411 -3.25 20.04 -11.67
C ASP A 411 -3.18 20.89 -10.39
N GLN A 412 -4.08 20.67 -9.42
CA GLN A 412 -4.02 21.41 -8.15
C GLN A 412 -2.77 21.08 -7.33
N PHE A 413 -2.31 19.82 -7.32
CA PHE A 413 -1.18 19.41 -6.49
C PHE A 413 0.17 19.82 -7.09
N ARG A 414 0.38 19.65 -8.41
CA ARG A 414 1.61 20.13 -9.08
C ARG A 414 1.82 21.64 -8.88
N LYS A 415 0.73 22.41 -8.76
CA LYS A 415 0.74 23.85 -8.47
C LYS A 415 1.18 24.19 -7.04
N VAL A 416 0.74 23.43 -6.03
CA VAL A 416 1.22 23.63 -4.65
C VAL A 416 2.70 23.23 -4.53
N VAL A 417 3.11 22.09 -5.10
CA VAL A 417 4.53 21.66 -5.12
C VAL A 417 5.41 22.70 -5.81
N THR A 418 4.96 23.25 -6.95
CA THR A 418 5.70 24.29 -7.68
C THR A 418 5.93 25.55 -6.85
N ARG A 419 4.91 26.04 -6.14
CA ARG A 419 5.06 27.21 -5.26
C ARG A 419 5.96 26.91 -4.06
N ALA A 420 5.79 25.76 -3.43
CA ALA A 420 6.65 25.32 -2.33
C ALA A 420 8.13 25.21 -2.74
N LEU A 421 8.43 24.88 -4.01
CA LEU A 421 9.80 24.90 -4.54
C LEU A 421 10.34 26.33 -4.72
N TYR A 422 9.56 27.24 -5.31
CA TYR A 422 10.00 28.63 -5.50
C TYR A 422 10.19 29.39 -4.18
N ASP A 423 9.29 29.21 -3.21
CA ASP A 423 9.41 29.84 -1.89
C ASP A 423 10.64 29.36 -1.09
N VAL A 424 11.13 28.15 -1.38
CA VAL A 424 12.30 27.47 -0.77
C VAL A 424 13.62 27.85 -1.42
N VAL A 425 13.59 28.28 -2.68
CA VAL A 425 14.76 28.67 -3.47
C VAL A 425 15.32 30.02 -3.01
N ASP A 426 16.63 30.15 -3.13
CA ASP A 426 17.38 31.39 -2.97
C ASP A 426 18.70 31.26 -3.74
N VAL A 427 18.80 31.89 -4.92
CA VAL A 427 20.00 31.81 -5.75
C VAL A 427 21.21 32.55 -5.17
N HIS A 428 21.00 33.52 -4.26
CA HIS A 428 22.09 34.30 -3.65
C HIS A 428 22.98 33.45 -2.75
N ARG A 429 22.52 32.24 -2.39
CA ARG A 429 23.24 31.25 -1.58
C ARG A 429 23.77 30.14 -2.47
N ALA A 430 25.01 29.71 -2.25
CA ALA A 430 25.61 28.60 -3.02
C ALA A 430 24.77 27.31 -2.98
N SER A 431 24.07 27.05 -1.86
CA SER A 431 23.12 25.92 -1.74
C SER A 431 21.84 26.04 -2.59
N GLN A 432 21.64 27.17 -3.28
CA GLN A 432 20.46 27.53 -4.10
C GLN A 432 19.10 27.49 -3.39
N THR A 433 19.12 27.24 -2.08
CA THR A 433 17.95 27.13 -1.22
C THR A 433 18.24 27.77 0.14
N LYS A 434 17.15 28.11 0.83
CA LYS A 434 17.13 28.76 2.14
C LYS A 434 17.63 27.86 3.29
N PRO A 435 17.93 28.43 4.48
CA PRO A 435 18.28 27.64 5.66
C PRO A 435 17.24 26.57 6.01
N ARG A 436 17.69 25.43 6.54
CA ARG A 436 16.84 24.23 6.77
C ARG A 436 15.60 24.52 7.63
N GLY A 437 15.71 25.37 8.65
CA GLY A 437 14.57 25.79 9.48
C GLY A 437 13.49 26.54 8.69
N GLU A 438 13.89 27.51 7.85
CA GLU A 438 12.95 28.26 7.02
C GLU A 438 12.29 27.34 5.97
N ARG A 439 13.07 26.44 5.35
CA ARG A 439 12.52 25.43 4.42
C ARG A 439 11.46 24.56 5.07
N MET A 440 11.70 24.07 6.30
CA MET A 440 10.68 23.33 7.05
C MET A 440 9.42 24.16 7.31
N ARG A 441 9.56 25.45 7.67
CA ARG A 441 8.42 26.36 7.85
C ARG A 441 7.61 26.53 6.56
N ILE A 442 8.28 26.75 5.43
CA ILE A 442 7.66 26.90 4.10
C ILE A 442 6.92 25.61 3.71
N PHE A 443 7.55 24.45 3.84
CA PHE A 443 6.90 23.16 3.54
C PHE A 443 5.69 22.90 4.46
N LYS A 444 5.76 23.26 5.75
CA LYS A 444 4.58 23.20 6.63
C LYS A 444 3.47 24.13 6.15
N LYS A 445 3.78 25.38 5.76
CA LYS A 445 2.78 26.35 5.25
C LYS A 445 2.09 25.89 3.96
N HIS A 446 2.81 25.23 3.04
CA HIS A 446 2.22 24.76 1.76
C HIS A 446 1.48 23.43 1.86
N PHE A 447 1.91 22.51 2.72
CA PHE A 447 1.39 21.13 2.72
C PHE A 447 0.48 20.78 3.91
N LEU A 448 0.59 21.48 5.05
CA LEU A 448 -0.27 21.28 6.22
C LEU A 448 -1.45 22.26 6.22
N THR A 449 -2.41 22.09 7.13
CA THR A 449 -3.64 22.92 7.14
C THR A 449 -3.49 24.24 7.90
N GLY A 450 -2.44 24.41 8.71
CA GLY A 450 -2.27 25.56 9.61
C GLY A 450 -3.04 25.41 10.94
N MET A 451 -3.60 24.23 11.18
CA MET A 451 -4.34 23.82 12.41
C MET A 451 -3.60 22.71 13.18
N GLU A 452 -2.41 22.31 12.75
CA GLU A 452 -1.55 21.33 13.41
C GLU A 452 -0.87 21.96 14.63
N ALA A 453 -0.62 21.16 15.68
CA ALA A 453 -0.08 21.66 16.96
C ALA A 453 1.35 22.26 16.89
N ASN A 454 2.03 22.11 15.75
CA ASN A 454 3.35 22.67 15.45
C ASN A 454 3.33 23.63 14.24
N ALA A 455 2.15 24.14 13.86
CA ALA A 455 2.00 25.18 12.85
C ALA A 455 2.35 26.55 13.46
N GLU A 456 3.48 27.12 13.02
CA GLU A 456 3.93 28.46 13.41
C GLU A 456 2.91 29.51 12.97
N LYS A 457 2.42 30.33 13.90
CA LYS A 457 1.67 31.55 13.62
C LYS A 457 2.64 32.68 13.34
N SER A 458 2.37 33.48 12.32
CA SER A 458 3.22 34.61 11.92
C SER A 458 2.89 35.91 12.66
N LEU A 459 1.68 36.03 13.25
CA LEU A 459 1.25 37.19 14.04
C LEU A 459 2.25 37.63 15.15
N PRO A 460 2.88 36.74 15.94
CA PRO A 460 3.86 37.14 16.97
C PRO A 460 5.12 37.79 16.41
N HIS A 461 5.42 37.55 15.13
CA HIS A 461 6.62 38.04 14.45
C HIS A 461 6.36 39.28 13.58
N GLN A 462 5.15 39.85 13.63
CA GLN A 462 4.76 41.03 12.87
C GLN A 462 4.78 42.32 13.71
N THR A 463 5.29 43.38 13.11
CA THR A 463 5.12 44.77 13.54
C THR A 463 3.70 45.25 13.22
N ALA A 464 3.17 46.21 13.99
CA ALA A 464 1.89 46.84 13.67
C ALA A 464 1.99 47.60 12.34
N SER A 465 1.20 47.18 11.34
CA SER A 465 1.21 47.72 9.97
C SER A 465 0.22 48.86 9.76
N THR A 466 -0.81 48.91 10.61
CA THR A 466 -2.05 49.64 10.33
C THR A 466 -2.46 50.50 11.54
N ILE A 467 -2.75 51.78 11.30
CA ILE A 467 -3.56 52.60 12.23
C ILE A 467 -5.03 52.47 11.80
N LEU A 468 -5.91 52.33 12.79
CA LEU A 468 -7.35 52.37 12.61
C LEU A 468 -7.94 53.49 13.48
N THR A 469 -8.52 54.52 12.85
CA THR A 469 -9.20 55.62 13.53
C THR A 469 -10.70 55.39 13.48
N LEU A 470 -11.35 55.28 14.63
CA LEU A 470 -12.78 54.94 14.78
C LEU A 470 -13.58 56.13 15.30
N GLY A 471 -14.64 56.52 14.59
CA GLY A 471 -15.65 57.47 15.10
C GLY A 471 -16.87 56.79 15.72
N ASP A 472 -17.62 57.55 16.52
CA ASP A 472 -18.77 57.08 17.32
C ASP A 472 -19.86 56.32 16.53
N GLY A 473 -20.01 56.57 15.22
CA GLY A 473 -21.02 55.93 14.37
C GLY A 473 -20.54 54.73 13.55
N ALA A 474 -19.23 54.54 13.37
CA ALA A 474 -18.67 53.56 12.44
C ALA A 474 -18.21 52.24 13.11
N SER A 475 -18.40 52.13 14.42
CA SER A 475 -17.94 51.00 15.24
C SER A 475 -19.09 50.32 16.00
N THR A 476 -18.93 49.03 16.28
CA THR A 476 -19.87 48.23 17.08
C THR A 476 -19.08 47.29 17.98
N ALA A 477 -19.13 47.51 19.30
CA ALA A 477 -18.53 46.59 20.27
C ALA A 477 -19.42 45.37 20.50
N VAL A 478 -18.84 44.17 20.39
CA VAL A 478 -19.51 42.90 20.69
C VAL A 478 -19.35 42.61 22.19
N PRO A 479 -20.42 42.25 22.93
CA PRO A 479 -20.32 41.94 24.36
C PRO A 479 -19.36 40.78 24.65
N SER A 480 -18.61 40.88 25.76
CA SER A 480 -17.64 39.86 26.16
C SER A 480 -18.29 38.49 26.38
N GLY A 481 -17.95 37.51 25.54
CA GLY A 481 -18.50 36.16 25.57
C GLY A 481 -19.71 35.93 24.67
N GLU A 482 -20.18 36.96 23.97
CA GLU A 482 -21.09 36.81 22.82
C GLU A 482 -20.31 36.56 21.52
N ARG A 483 -21.04 36.20 20.46
CA ARG A 483 -20.47 35.94 19.12
C ARG A 483 -20.92 37.00 18.12
N LEU A 484 -20.00 37.41 17.24
CA LEU A 484 -20.35 38.16 16.05
C LEU A 484 -21.02 37.23 15.04
N VAL A 485 -22.17 37.67 14.50
CA VAL A 485 -22.89 36.98 13.41
C VAL A 485 -23.27 38.00 12.35
N ILE A 486 -22.49 38.06 11.26
CA ILE A 486 -22.83 38.82 10.05
C ILE A 486 -23.50 37.83 9.08
N ARG A 487 -24.62 38.25 8.44
CA ARG A 487 -25.38 37.46 7.46
C ARG A 487 -25.50 38.11 6.07
N GLU A 488 -25.05 39.36 5.96
CA GLU A 488 -25.05 40.20 4.77
C GLU A 488 -24.05 41.34 5.03
N PHE A 489 -23.17 41.61 4.07
CA PHE A 489 -22.18 42.69 4.12
C PHE A 489 -22.72 43.96 3.45
N GLY A 490 -22.23 45.14 3.85
CA GLY A 490 -22.55 46.42 3.19
C GLY A 490 -24.03 46.81 3.23
N ARG A 491 -24.73 46.40 4.30
CA ARG A 491 -26.13 46.77 4.58
C ARG A 491 -26.30 48.27 4.88
N GLU A 492 -25.22 48.92 5.31
CA GLU A 492 -25.09 50.37 5.41
C GLU A 492 -24.00 50.81 4.41
N ALA A 493 -24.13 52.00 3.82
CA ALA A 493 -23.26 52.43 2.71
C ALA A 493 -21.83 52.82 3.13
N THR A 494 -21.57 52.89 4.45
CA THR A 494 -20.27 53.23 5.07
C THR A 494 -19.63 51.98 5.69
N PRO A 495 -18.31 51.77 5.55
CA PRO A 495 -17.58 50.68 6.20
C PRO A 495 -17.80 50.63 7.71
N ARG A 496 -17.74 49.43 8.30
CA ARG A 496 -18.08 49.21 9.72
C ARG A 496 -17.12 48.27 10.45
N ALA A 497 -16.63 48.71 11.60
CA ALA A 497 -15.72 47.95 12.45
C ALA A 497 -16.45 47.26 13.60
N TYR A 498 -16.40 45.93 13.66
CA TYR A 498 -16.93 45.12 14.76
C TYR A 498 -15.79 44.73 15.71
N LEU A 499 -15.83 45.20 16.95
CA LEU A 499 -14.77 44.97 17.94
C LEU A 499 -15.16 43.85 18.91
N LEU A 500 -14.43 42.73 18.90
CA LEU A 500 -14.55 41.66 19.88
C LEU A 500 -13.44 41.83 20.93
N PRO A 501 -13.77 42.08 22.22
CA PRO A 501 -12.77 42.25 23.27
C PRO A 501 -12.06 40.92 23.58
N VAL A 502 -10.73 40.97 23.72
CA VAL A 502 -9.91 39.80 24.11
C VAL A 502 -10.15 39.49 25.60
N PRO A 503 -10.48 38.23 25.97
CA PRO A 503 -10.69 37.85 27.38
C PRO A 503 -9.41 38.03 28.23
N PRO A 504 -9.52 38.53 29.48
CA PRO A 504 -8.35 38.71 30.34
C PRO A 504 -7.74 37.37 30.81
N PRO A 505 -6.41 37.33 31.04
CA PRO A 505 -5.68 36.09 31.38
C PRO A 505 -6.06 35.49 32.75
N GLU A 506 -6.64 36.28 33.66
CA GLU A 506 -7.13 35.80 34.96
C GLU A 506 -8.44 34.99 34.89
N SER A 507 -9.02 34.83 33.68
CA SER A 507 -10.23 34.04 33.50
C SER A 507 -9.94 32.53 33.69
N PRO A 508 -10.68 31.80 34.55
CA PRO A 508 -10.39 30.40 34.91
C PRO A 508 -10.79 29.37 33.83
N ARG A 509 -10.82 29.80 32.56
CA ARG A 509 -11.18 29.00 31.38
C ARG A 509 -10.23 29.35 30.26
N SER A 510 -9.42 28.40 29.82
CA SER A 510 -8.61 28.56 28.61
C SER A 510 -9.52 28.79 27.41
N THR A 511 -9.49 29.99 26.84
CA THR A 511 -10.28 30.35 25.65
C THR A 511 -9.41 30.33 24.40
N HIS A 512 -10.07 30.20 23.25
CA HIS A 512 -9.47 30.34 21.93
C HIS A 512 -10.41 31.16 21.05
N PHE A 513 -9.84 32.00 20.20
CA PHE A 513 -10.58 32.73 19.18
C PHE A 513 -10.76 31.86 17.95
N THR A 514 -11.97 31.85 17.38
CA THR A 514 -12.24 31.28 16.06
C THR A 514 -13.06 32.24 15.22
N LEU A 515 -12.70 32.40 13.94
CA LEU A 515 -13.50 33.11 12.95
C LEU A 515 -13.66 32.25 11.69
N LEU A 516 -14.88 32.21 11.14
CA LEU A 516 -15.23 31.53 9.90
C LEU A 516 -16.04 32.46 8.98
N SER A 517 -15.66 32.54 7.70
CA SER A 517 -16.39 33.29 6.67
C SER A 517 -16.37 32.55 5.32
N ASP A 518 -17.38 32.78 4.48
CA ASP A 518 -17.38 32.41 3.07
C ASP A 518 -16.71 33.45 2.14
N THR A 519 -16.35 34.61 2.70
CA THR A 519 -15.72 35.72 1.99
C THR A 519 -14.20 35.68 2.22
N PRO A 520 -13.36 35.92 1.20
CA PRO A 520 -11.91 35.96 1.37
C PRO A 520 -11.48 37.13 2.27
N ILE A 521 -10.77 36.81 3.35
CA ILE A 521 -10.06 37.82 4.15
C ILE A 521 -8.85 38.27 3.31
N SER A 522 -8.72 39.57 3.09
CA SER A 522 -7.68 40.16 2.24
C SER A 522 -6.69 40.98 3.07
N HIS A 523 -5.50 41.27 2.55
CA HIS A 523 -4.59 42.21 3.20
C HIS A 523 -5.13 43.66 3.08
N PRO A 524 -4.88 44.54 4.07
CA PRO A 524 -5.40 45.93 4.06
C PRO A 524 -5.04 46.79 2.84
N ALA A 525 -3.96 46.42 2.14
CA ALA A 525 -3.50 47.06 0.90
C ALA A 525 -4.16 46.52 -0.38
N GLU A 526 -4.85 45.38 -0.32
CA GLU A 526 -5.50 44.73 -1.47
C GLU A 526 -6.95 45.22 -1.70
N GLY A 527 -7.52 45.99 -0.75
CA GLY A 527 -8.86 46.58 -0.88
C GLY A 527 -10.01 45.57 -0.81
N GLY A 528 -9.87 44.55 0.03
CA GLY A 528 -10.89 43.51 0.22
C GLY A 528 -12.19 44.01 0.82
N ASN A 529 -13.26 43.21 0.71
CA ASN A 529 -14.55 43.49 1.36
C ASN A 529 -14.53 43.17 2.87
N LEU A 530 -13.61 42.30 3.29
CA LEU A 530 -13.50 41.78 4.65
C LEU A 530 -12.03 41.75 5.08
N GLU A 531 -11.75 42.41 6.20
CA GLU A 531 -10.42 42.45 6.83
C GLU A 531 -10.54 42.08 8.31
N VAL A 532 -9.50 41.45 8.86
CA VAL A 532 -9.46 41.05 10.27
C VAL A 532 -8.15 41.52 10.88
N LEU A 533 -8.26 42.41 11.85
CA LEU A 533 -7.14 43.13 12.48
C LEU A 533 -7.09 42.81 13.97
N LEU A 534 -5.87 42.73 14.53
CA LEU A 534 -5.66 42.53 15.96
C LEU A 534 -5.06 43.79 16.55
N CYS A 535 -5.78 44.43 17.46
CA CYS A 535 -5.61 45.84 17.76
C CYS A 535 -5.47 46.14 19.26
N SER A 536 -4.69 47.17 19.56
CA SER A 536 -4.53 47.79 20.89
C SER A 536 -4.78 49.29 20.81
N ILE A 537 -5.17 49.92 21.93
CA ILE A 537 -5.36 51.38 22.00
C ILE A 537 -4.02 52.09 21.78
N PHE A 538 -3.99 53.04 20.84
CA PHE A 538 -2.78 53.82 20.55
C PHE A 538 -2.49 54.82 21.68
N ALA A 539 -1.49 54.50 22.49
CA ALA A 539 -0.93 55.41 23.49
C ALA A 539 0.34 56.09 22.93
N PRO A 540 0.33 57.40 22.63
CA PRO A 540 1.49 58.09 22.08
C PRO A 540 2.61 58.20 23.14
N GLN A 541 3.67 57.40 22.99
CA GLN A 541 4.83 57.47 23.88
C GLN A 541 5.71 58.70 23.55
N PRO A 542 6.23 59.45 24.55
CA PRO A 542 6.99 60.69 24.29
C PRO A 542 8.34 60.57 23.57
N GLN A 543 8.76 59.38 23.13
CA GLN A 543 10.12 59.15 22.58
C GLN A 543 10.19 58.36 21.26
N GLU A 544 9.12 57.73 20.78
CA GLU A 544 9.14 56.94 19.53
C GLU A 544 8.68 57.74 18.29
N ALA A 545 9.34 58.87 18.04
CA ALA A 545 9.01 59.77 16.93
C ALA A 545 9.49 59.28 15.53
N THR A 546 9.32 57.99 15.19
CA THR A 546 9.53 57.45 13.82
C THR A 546 8.83 56.10 13.51
N THR A 547 7.76 55.70 14.22
CA THR A 547 6.97 54.52 13.81
C THR A 547 6.14 54.82 12.55
N GLN A 548 6.70 54.54 11.38
CA GLN A 548 6.07 54.78 10.08
C GLN A 548 5.14 53.62 9.69
N PHE A 549 3.85 53.77 10.01
CA PHE A 549 2.82 52.80 9.64
C PHE A 549 2.58 52.77 8.12
N SER A 550 2.32 51.59 7.57
CA SER A 550 2.12 51.38 6.13
C SER A 550 0.71 51.72 5.63
N VAL A 551 -0.29 51.66 6.51
CA VAL A 551 -1.70 51.93 6.17
C VAL A 551 -2.34 52.73 7.31
N ASP A 552 -3.08 53.79 6.96
CA ASP A 552 -3.99 54.50 7.87
C ASP A 552 -5.42 54.30 7.38
N VAL A 553 -6.33 53.97 8.29
CA VAL A 553 -7.73 53.63 8.01
C VAL A 553 -8.61 54.51 8.89
N ASP A 554 -9.04 55.65 8.34
CA ASP A 554 -9.96 56.54 9.05
C ASP A 554 -11.43 56.20 8.72
N LEU A 555 -12.18 55.89 9.77
CA LEU A 555 -13.62 55.66 9.76
C LEU A 555 -14.37 56.71 10.60
N SER A 556 -13.69 57.77 11.03
CA SER A 556 -14.33 58.91 11.71
C SER A 556 -14.95 59.89 10.71
N VAL A 557 -15.94 60.66 11.19
CA VAL A 557 -16.54 61.76 10.43
C VAL A 557 -15.95 63.05 10.97
N GLU A 558 -15.60 64.00 10.09
CA GLU A 558 -14.97 65.27 10.51
C GLU A 558 -15.73 65.95 11.67
N GLY A 559 -15.04 66.12 12.80
CA GLY A 559 -15.60 66.74 14.01
C GLY A 559 -16.19 65.78 15.05
N SER A 560 -16.22 64.46 14.81
CA SER A 560 -16.58 63.48 15.86
C SER A 560 -15.41 63.20 16.82
N ALA A 561 -15.70 62.67 18.01
CA ALA A 561 -14.65 62.07 18.83
C ALA A 561 -14.10 60.83 18.10
N SER A 562 -12.79 60.59 18.18
CA SER A 562 -12.19 59.44 17.50
C SER A 562 -11.17 58.70 18.37
N VAL A 563 -11.26 57.37 18.35
CA VAL A 563 -10.35 56.44 19.04
C VAL A 563 -9.37 55.89 18.02
N ARG A 564 -8.07 56.03 18.29
CA ARG A 564 -7.01 55.44 17.46
C ARG A 564 -6.54 54.11 18.03
N LEU A 565 -6.46 53.12 17.17
CA LEU A 565 -5.94 51.79 17.47
C LEU A 565 -4.72 51.49 16.59
N THR A 566 -3.72 50.82 17.17
CA THR A 566 -2.60 50.22 16.44
C THR A 566 -2.87 48.75 16.22
N CYS A 567 -2.74 48.28 14.98
CA CYS A 567 -3.19 46.95 14.58
C CYS A 567 -2.14 46.14 13.79
N LYS A 568 -2.10 44.83 14.04
CA LYS A 568 -1.47 43.80 13.20
C LYS A 568 -2.54 43.13 12.32
N ASP A 569 -2.13 42.51 11.21
CA ASP A 569 -3.02 41.90 10.21
C ASP A 569 -3.11 40.36 10.36
N ALA A 570 -4.34 39.82 10.40
CA ALA A 570 -4.58 38.38 10.52
C ALA A 570 -4.50 37.59 9.19
N ALA A 571 -4.56 38.25 8.03
CA ALA A 571 -4.66 37.57 6.72
C ALA A 571 -3.44 36.67 6.42
N SER A 572 -2.29 36.98 7.02
CA SER A 572 -1.04 36.21 6.99
C SER A 572 -1.15 34.77 7.55
N ASP A 573 -2.04 34.56 8.53
CA ASP A 573 -2.28 33.30 9.24
C ASP A 573 -3.61 32.61 8.82
N LEU A 574 -4.17 33.03 7.67
CA LEU A 574 -5.39 32.52 7.07
C LEU A 574 -5.32 31.01 6.79
N ILE A 575 -6.26 30.27 7.38
CA ILE A 575 -6.49 28.85 7.09
C ILE A 575 -7.60 28.74 6.03
N LEU A 576 -7.36 27.97 4.98
CA LEU A 576 -8.36 27.69 3.95
C LEU A 576 -9.10 26.38 4.28
N LEU A 577 -10.43 26.42 4.28
CA LEU A 577 -11.31 25.25 4.42
C LEU A 577 -12.16 25.03 3.16
N PRO A 578 -12.52 23.78 2.80
CA PRO A 578 -13.35 23.52 1.64
C PRO A 578 -14.80 24.00 1.84
N GLN A 579 -15.39 24.55 0.78
CA GLN A 579 -16.70 25.21 0.84
C GLN A 579 -17.83 24.19 1.14
N SER A 580 -18.52 24.36 2.27
CA SER A 580 -19.57 23.43 2.71
C SER A 580 -20.96 24.07 2.67
N THR A 581 -21.66 23.85 1.57
CA THR A 581 -23.02 24.34 1.30
C THR A 581 -23.99 23.17 1.11
N LYS A 582 -25.30 23.45 0.99
CA LYS A 582 -26.32 22.42 0.73
C LYS A 582 -26.14 21.69 -0.61
N SER A 583 -25.46 22.30 -1.58
CA SER A 583 -25.13 21.73 -2.89
C SER A 583 -23.73 21.13 -2.97
N SER A 584 -22.84 21.40 -2.00
CA SER A 584 -21.50 20.80 -1.96
C SER A 584 -21.59 19.28 -1.84
N SER A 585 -20.83 18.57 -2.69
CA SER A 585 -20.78 17.11 -2.78
C SER A 585 -19.39 16.54 -2.48
N GLN A 586 -18.33 17.28 -2.83
CA GLN A 586 -16.92 16.94 -2.62
C GLN A 586 -16.17 18.18 -2.10
N PRO A 587 -15.05 18.03 -1.37
CA PRO A 587 -14.27 19.15 -0.87
C PRO A 587 -13.45 19.87 -1.96
N PHE A 588 -13.42 19.34 -3.18
CA PHE A 588 -12.72 19.88 -4.35
C PHE A 588 -13.70 20.07 -5.52
N SER A 589 -13.36 20.96 -6.46
CA SER A 589 -14.10 21.13 -7.72
C SER A 589 -13.51 20.25 -8.83
N LEU A 590 -14.37 19.67 -9.67
CA LEU A 590 -14.00 18.85 -10.83
C LEU A 590 -13.74 19.70 -12.09
N ASP A 591 -13.17 19.11 -13.13
CA ASP A 591 -12.73 19.84 -14.35
C ASP A 591 -13.86 20.56 -15.11
N TYR A 592 -15.10 20.11 -14.96
CA TYR A 592 -16.29 20.73 -15.59
C TYR A 592 -17.06 21.68 -14.64
N GLU A 593 -16.59 21.88 -13.41
CA GLU A 593 -17.25 22.69 -12.39
C GLU A 593 -16.58 24.06 -12.25
N GLN A 594 -17.36 25.09 -11.91
CA GLN A 594 -16.76 26.36 -11.49
C GLN A 594 -16.00 26.16 -10.17
N LYS A 595 -14.77 26.67 -10.10
CA LYS A 595 -13.92 26.56 -8.92
C LYS A 595 -14.61 27.22 -7.72
N ALA A 596 -14.97 26.42 -6.72
CA ALA A 596 -15.54 26.91 -5.47
C ALA A 596 -14.53 27.82 -4.73
N LEU A 597 -15.02 28.91 -4.14
CA LEU A 597 -14.22 29.72 -3.22
C LEU A 597 -14.16 29.01 -1.86
N PRO A 598 -12.96 28.81 -1.28
CA PRO A 598 -12.82 28.19 0.03
C PRO A 598 -13.36 29.12 1.12
N PHE A 599 -13.76 28.54 2.26
CA PHE A 599 -14.05 29.31 3.46
C PHE A 599 -12.75 29.83 4.08
N SER A 600 -12.77 31.09 4.50
CA SER A 600 -11.74 31.73 5.32
C SER A 600 -11.91 31.30 6.77
N TYR A 601 -10.85 30.76 7.38
CA TYR A 601 -10.84 30.39 8.79
C TYR A 601 -9.62 30.99 9.51
N LEU A 602 -9.83 31.46 10.74
CA LEU A 602 -8.76 31.91 11.63
C LEU A 602 -8.94 31.25 12.99
N GLN A 603 -7.81 30.87 13.61
CA GLN A 603 -7.78 30.27 14.93
C GLN A 603 -6.52 30.69 15.69
N TYR A 604 -6.71 31.22 16.90
CA TYR A 604 -5.64 31.60 17.82
C TYR A 604 -6.01 31.16 19.25
N ASP A 605 -5.06 30.58 19.98
CA ASP A 605 -5.20 30.40 21.43
C ASP A 605 -5.05 31.76 22.13
N ALA A 606 -5.79 32.00 23.23
CA ALA A 606 -5.82 33.31 23.89
C ALA A 606 -4.44 33.82 24.35
N GLU A 607 -3.50 32.92 24.64
CA GLU A 607 -2.10 33.22 24.99
C GLU A 607 -1.38 34.04 23.90
N ILE A 608 -1.67 33.78 22.62
CA ILE A 608 -1.11 34.52 21.47
C ILE A 608 -1.73 35.93 21.36
N LEU A 609 -2.92 36.13 21.94
CA LEU A 609 -3.70 37.34 21.79
C LEU A 609 -3.48 38.36 22.92
N LEU A 610 -2.73 38.01 23.98
CA LEU A 610 -2.57 38.83 25.19
C LEU A 610 -1.93 40.23 24.95
N GLU A 611 -1.21 40.43 23.85
CA GLU A 611 -0.68 41.74 23.43
C GLU A 611 -1.77 42.70 22.90
N HIS A 612 -2.96 42.20 22.58
CA HIS A 612 -4.02 42.91 21.89
C HIS A 612 -5.28 43.00 22.76
N GLN A 613 -6.02 44.10 22.63
CA GLN A 613 -7.23 44.35 23.42
C GLN A 613 -8.50 43.98 22.65
N PHE A 614 -8.46 44.05 21.32
CA PHE A 614 -9.59 43.76 20.44
C PHE A 614 -9.15 42.94 19.23
N VAL A 615 -9.98 41.99 18.83
CA VAL A 615 -10.01 41.49 17.45
C VAL A 615 -11.07 42.29 16.72
N VAL A 616 -10.67 43.02 15.67
CA VAL A 616 -11.55 43.88 14.88
C VAL A 616 -11.85 43.20 13.55
N VAL A 617 -13.13 42.98 13.26
CA VAL A 617 -13.63 42.52 11.97
C VAL A 617 -14.17 43.72 11.22
N LEU A 618 -13.58 44.06 10.08
CA LEU A 618 -13.92 45.24 9.29
C LEU A 618 -14.69 44.83 8.03
N ASP A 619 -15.95 45.25 7.95
CA ASP A 619 -16.75 45.21 6.72
C ASP A 619 -16.44 46.47 5.90
N ARG A 620 -15.84 46.29 4.72
CA ARG A 620 -15.55 47.35 3.74
C ARG A 620 -16.54 47.38 2.57
N ALA A 621 -17.56 46.52 2.55
CA ALA A 621 -18.55 46.55 1.47
C ALA A 621 -19.43 47.81 1.58
N THR A 622 -19.53 48.57 0.49
CA THR A 622 -20.41 49.75 0.37
C THR A 622 -21.74 49.43 -0.32
N THR A 623 -21.97 48.15 -0.65
CA THR A 623 -23.15 47.64 -1.35
C THR A 623 -23.60 46.33 -0.71
N PRO A 624 -24.92 46.09 -0.51
CA PRO A 624 -25.43 44.83 0.02
C PRO A 624 -24.90 43.60 -0.74
N LYS A 625 -24.26 42.67 -0.01
CA LYS A 625 -23.69 41.42 -0.55
C LYS A 625 -24.00 40.26 0.38
N ASN A 626 -24.53 39.18 -0.20
CA ASN A 626 -24.69 37.90 0.51
C ASN A 626 -23.32 37.34 0.90
N GLY A 627 -23.20 36.94 2.16
CA GLY A 627 -22.03 36.29 2.74
C GLY A 627 -22.13 36.32 4.27
N PHE A 628 -21.25 35.62 4.97
CA PHE A 628 -21.32 35.54 6.44
C PHE A 628 -19.98 35.70 7.14
N VAL A 629 -20.03 36.16 8.40
CA VAL A 629 -18.94 36.01 9.36
C VAL A 629 -19.51 35.47 10.66
N LEU A 630 -18.87 34.42 11.17
CA LEU A 630 -19.03 33.96 12.55
C LEU A 630 -17.69 34.16 13.25
N ALA A 631 -17.65 34.95 14.32
CA ALA A 631 -16.44 35.12 15.14
C ALA A 631 -16.78 35.06 16.63
N GLU A 632 -16.02 34.29 17.41
CA GLU A 632 -16.27 34.10 18.83
C GLU A 632 -15.02 33.67 19.62
N PHE A 633 -15.03 33.98 20.92
CA PHE A 633 -14.12 33.39 21.90
C PHE A 633 -14.79 32.18 22.55
N ALA A 634 -14.25 30.99 22.32
CA ALA A 634 -14.82 29.73 22.78
C ALA A 634 -13.98 29.07 23.90
N ASP A 635 -14.64 28.43 24.85
CA ASP A 635 -14.00 27.63 25.90
C ASP A 635 -13.40 26.34 25.31
N ARG A 636 -12.11 26.08 25.57
CA ARG A 636 -11.37 24.89 25.12
C ARG A 636 -11.97 23.59 25.67
N ALA A 637 -12.57 23.62 26.87
CA ALA A 637 -13.24 22.48 27.48
C ALA A 637 -14.67 22.23 26.94
N MET A 638 -15.33 23.25 26.37
CA MET A 638 -16.61 23.06 25.68
C MET A 638 -16.44 22.52 24.25
N SER A 639 -15.42 23.02 23.55
CA SER A 639 -15.06 22.65 22.18
C SER A 639 -14.39 21.28 22.08
N THR A 640 -13.37 20.98 22.91
CA THR A 640 -12.57 19.75 22.79
C THR A 640 -13.01 18.67 23.76
N ARG A 641 -13.29 17.46 23.26
CA ARG A 641 -13.77 16.32 24.06
C ARG A 641 -13.07 15.01 23.69
N THR A 642 -12.34 14.43 24.63
CA THR A 642 -11.71 13.10 24.47
C THR A 642 -12.68 11.99 24.88
N ARG A 643 -12.86 10.97 24.02
CA ARG A 643 -13.80 9.87 24.21
C ARG A 643 -13.06 8.53 24.34
N ASN A 644 -12.68 8.21 25.57
CA ASN A 644 -12.06 6.92 25.91
C ASN A 644 -13.11 5.80 25.79
N ILE A 645 -12.93 4.93 24.78
CA ILE A 645 -13.75 3.75 24.45
C ILE A 645 -12.83 2.69 23.87
N SER A 646 -13.00 1.42 24.22
CA SER A 646 -12.21 0.33 23.62
C SER A 646 -12.72 -0.07 22.24
N LEU A 647 -11.83 -0.52 21.34
CA LEU A 647 -12.19 -1.03 20.01
C LEU A 647 -13.31 -2.08 20.08
N TRP A 648 -13.21 -3.03 21.01
CA TRP A 648 -14.25 -4.03 21.29
C TRP A 648 -15.65 -3.43 21.51
N LYS A 649 -15.75 -2.34 22.29
CA LYS A 649 -17.02 -1.66 22.57
C LYS A 649 -17.51 -0.83 21.38
N LEU A 650 -16.58 -0.22 20.64
CA LEU A 650 -16.86 0.54 19.42
C LEU A 650 -17.35 -0.35 18.27
N VAL A 651 -16.83 -1.58 18.14
CA VAL A 651 -17.29 -2.60 17.18
C VAL A 651 -18.67 -3.13 17.58
N ALA A 652 -18.87 -3.47 18.85
CA ALA A 652 -20.11 -4.11 19.31
C ALA A 652 -21.33 -3.18 19.34
N PHE A 653 -21.13 -1.88 19.63
CA PHE A 653 -22.23 -0.93 19.88
C PHE A 653 -22.09 0.42 19.17
N GLY A 654 -20.94 0.71 18.54
CA GLY A 654 -20.60 2.05 18.09
C GLY A 654 -20.36 3.03 19.24
N THR A 655 -20.29 4.32 18.91
CA THR A 655 -20.37 5.42 19.88
C THR A 655 -21.35 6.48 19.38
N MET A 656 -22.15 7.03 20.31
CA MET A 656 -23.04 8.16 20.07
C MET A 656 -22.57 9.33 20.94
N LEU A 657 -22.52 10.51 20.33
CA LEU A 657 -22.12 11.78 20.93
C LEU A 657 -23.20 12.82 20.61
N ARG A 658 -23.36 13.82 21.49
CA ARG A 658 -24.29 14.94 21.30
C ARG A 658 -23.55 16.26 21.48
N LEU A 659 -23.67 17.14 20.50
CA LEU A 659 -23.32 18.55 20.63
C LEU A 659 -24.59 19.31 21.07
N PRO A 660 -24.51 20.16 22.12
CA PRO A 660 -25.68 20.88 22.62
C PRO A 660 -26.13 21.99 21.64
N PRO A 661 -27.33 22.57 21.87
CA PRO A 661 -27.74 23.83 21.25
C PRO A 661 -26.70 24.94 21.41
N SER A 662 -26.27 25.20 22.65
CA SER A 662 -25.24 26.18 23.03
C SER A 662 -23.83 25.60 22.86
N ARG A 663 -23.45 25.31 21.60
CA ARG A 663 -22.10 24.89 21.20
C ARG A 663 -21.30 26.04 20.57
N PRO A 664 -19.96 25.99 20.63
CA PRO A 664 -19.11 26.74 19.71
C PRO A 664 -19.27 26.24 18.27
N THR A 665 -18.94 27.10 17.31
CA THR A 665 -18.95 26.87 15.86
C THR A 665 -18.10 25.66 15.49
N VAL A 666 -16.95 25.51 16.15
CA VAL A 666 -16.02 24.38 16.01
C VAL A 666 -16.08 23.49 17.26
N SER A 667 -16.33 22.20 17.07
CA SER A 667 -16.27 21.19 18.13
C SER A 667 -15.32 20.06 17.73
N GLN A 668 -14.41 19.67 18.61
CA GLN A 668 -13.42 18.61 18.39
C GLN A 668 -13.72 17.40 19.27
N ILE A 669 -13.73 16.21 18.66
CA ILE A 669 -13.88 14.93 19.34
C ILE A 669 -12.65 14.06 19.05
N ARG A 670 -11.93 13.63 20.09
CA ARG A 670 -10.81 12.70 19.99
C ARG A 670 -11.23 11.29 20.40
N ILE A 671 -10.80 10.26 19.66
CA ILE A 671 -11.08 8.87 19.97
C ILE A 671 -9.76 8.07 19.98
N PRO A 672 -9.00 8.07 21.10
CA PRO A 672 -7.64 7.53 21.15
C PRO A 672 -7.50 6.05 20.75
N ALA A 673 -8.55 5.24 20.86
CA ALA A 673 -8.50 3.83 20.47
C ALA A 673 -8.68 3.58 18.96
N VAL A 674 -8.89 4.61 18.14
CA VAL A 674 -8.98 4.49 16.68
C VAL A 674 -7.63 4.87 16.08
N GLU A 675 -6.67 3.94 16.17
CA GLU A 675 -5.30 4.09 15.65
C GLU A 675 -5.05 3.24 14.39
N SER A 676 -5.72 2.08 14.26
CA SER A 676 -5.39 1.07 13.23
C SER A 676 -5.95 1.38 11.84
N SER A 677 -5.09 1.33 10.83
CA SER A 677 -5.44 1.50 9.41
C SER A 677 -6.23 0.32 8.79
N LEU A 678 -6.42 -0.76 9.56
CA LEU A 678 -7.17 -1.96 9.14
C LEU A 678 -8.68 -1.82 9.32
N LEU A 679 -9.14 -0.78 10.03
CA LEU A 679 -10.55 -0.54 10.30
C LEU A 679 -11.06 0.69 9.55
N ALA A 680 -12.27 0.56 9.02
CA ALA A 680 -13.02 1.65 8.42
C ALA A 680 -14.32 1.89 9.20
N TYR A 681 -14.83 3.11 9.14
CA TYR A 681 -15.94 3.56 9.99
C TYR A 681 -16.96 4.38 9.18
N HIS A 682 -18.23 4.26 9.56
CA HIS A 682 -19.30 5.10 9.06
C HIS A 682 -19.67 6.14 10.11
N LEU A 683 -19.56 7.41 9.74
CA LEU A 683 -19.93 8.56 10.56
C LEU A 683 -21.29 9.11 10.10
N GLU A 684 -22.30 9.07 10.97
CA GLU A 684 -23.59 9.74 10.78
C GLU A 684 -23.59 11.07 11.57
N VAL A 685 -23.97 12.17 10.92
CA VAL A 685 -24.15 13.49 11.55
C VAL A 685 -25.60 13.94 11.38
N GLY A 686 -26.27 14.23 12.49
CA GLY A 686 -27.67 14.65 12.51
C GLY A 686 -27.90 16.00 11.84
N GLN A 687 -29.01 16.13 11.12
CA GLN A 687 -29.44 17.38 10.51
C GLN A 687 -29.75 18.46 11.57
N GLN A 688 -29.30 19.68 11.30
CA GLN A 688 -29.64 20.87 12.08
C GLN A 688 -31.08 21.30 11.79
N LYS A 689 -31.74 21.92 12.77
CA LYS A 689 -33.11 22.46 12.65
C LYS A 689 -33.10 23.94 13.00
N CYS A 690 -32.96 24.79 12.00
CA CYS A 690 -32.65 26.22 12.17
C CYS A 690 -33.89 27.14 12.31
N GLY A 691 -35.09 26.56 12.37
CA GLY A 691 -36.34 27.32 12.44
C GLY A 691 -36.68 28.01 11.13
N GLU A 692 -37.07 29.28 11.21
CA GLU A 692 -37.34 30.15 10.05
C GLU A 692 -36.04 30.68 9.42
N ASN A 693 -34.94 30.71 10.18
CA ASN A 693 -33.63 31.14 9.69
C ASN A 693 -32.99 30.04 8.83
N GLN A 694 -32.36 30.42 7.72
CA GLN A 694 -31.53 29.50 6.96
C GLN A 694 -30.18 29.26 7.67
N GLU A 695 -29.69 28.02 7.62
CA GLU A 695 -28.31 27.71 8.02
C GLU A 695 -27.32 28.48 7.12
N LEU A 696 -26.28 29.04 7.74
CA LEU A 696 -25.23 29.82 7.09
C LEU A 696 -24.33 28.94 6.20
N PHE A 697 -24.01 27.75 6.70
CA PHE A 697 -23.24 26.75 6.01
C PHE A 697 -23.70 25.34 6.42
N ALA A 698 -23.53 24.37 5.52
CA ALA A 698 -23.84 22.97 5.82
C ALA A 698 -22.70 22.34 6.65
N PRO A 699 -22.98 21.35 7.52
CA PRO A 699 -21.96 20.74 8.38
C PRO A 699 -20.69 20.33 7.62
N LEU A 700 -19.53 20.79 8.08
CA LEU A 700 -18.21 20.43 7.56
C LEU A 700 -17.50 19.58 8.62
N VAL A 701 -16.89 18.48 8.21
CA VAL A 701 -16.12 17.60 9.09
C VAL A 701 -14.71 17.38 8.55
N ARG A 702 -13.70 17.45 9.42
CA ARG A 702 -12.33 17.01 9.15
C ARG A 702 -12.05 15.77 10.00
N GLN A 703 -11.73 14.65 9.37
CA GLN A 703 -10.94 13.61 10.03
C GLN A 703 -9.48 14.02 10.00
N TYR A 704 -8.72 13.73 11.07
CA TYR A 704 -7.27 13.90 11.07
C TYR A 704 -6.55 12.94 12.01
N LEU A 705 -5.25 12.77 11.74
CA LEU A 705 -4.23 12.23 12.64
C LEU A 705 -3.18 13.30 12.90
N SER A 706 -2.52 13.25 14.06
CA SER A 706 -1.40 14.17 14.37
C SER A 706 -0.08 13.68 13.80
N ARG A 707 0.10 12.35 13.75
CA ARG A 707 1.30 11.64 13.28
C ARG A 707 0.85 10.33 12.61
N PRO A 708 1.02 10.14 11.28
CA PRO A 708 1.43 11.13 10.27
C PRO A 708 0.38 12.23 10.08
N TYR A 709 0.73 13.30 9.34
CA TYR A 709 -0.21 14.38 9.00
C TYR A 709 -1.19 13.94 7.91
N GLU A 710 -2.18 13.16 8.32
CA GLU A 710 -3.38 12.87 7.54
C GLU A 710 -4.48 13.85 7.93
N SER A 711 -5.10 14.49 6.94
CA SER A 711 -6.39 15.17 7.09
C SER A 711 -7.24 14.91 5.87
N LYS A 712 -8.55 14.75 6.05
CA LYS A 712 -9.53 14.58 4.96
C LYS A 712 -10.83 15.24 5.37
N PHE A 713 -11.41 16.00 4.43
CA PHE A 713 -12.58 16.84 4.68
C PHE A 713 -13.83 16.26 4.03
N PHE A 714 -14.96 16.42 4.70
CA PHE A 714 -16.30 16.02 4.25
C PHE A 714 -17.21 17.25 4.32
N VAL A 715 -17.59 17.78 3.15
CA VAL A 715 -18.55 18.87 3.00
C VAL A 715 -19.99 18.32 3.07
N ASN A 716 -20.95 19.15 3.51
CA ASN A 716 -22.37 18.75 3.62
C ASN A 716 -22.54 17.43 4.41
N ALA A 717 -21.72 17.24 5.43
CA ALA A 717 -21.49 15.97 6.09
C ALA A 717 -22.76 15.50 6.82
N ARG A 718 -23.44 14.53 6.21
CA ARG A 718 -24.59 13.79 6.77
C ARG A 718 -24.22 12.34 7.04
N ASN A 719 -23.57 11.73 6.06
CA ASN A 719 -22.87 10.45 6.16
C ASN A 719 -21.43 10.66 5.64
N ALA A 720 -20.44 10.07 6.29
CA ALA A 720 -19.05 10.10 5.84
C ALA A 720 -18.36 8.74 6.03
N GLU A 721 -17.59 8.33 5.01
CA GLU A 721 -16.76 7.13 5.02
C GLU A 721 -15.35 7.46 5.53
N ILE A 722 -15.09 7.06 6.77
CA ILE A 722 -13.88 7.37 7.55
C ILE A 722 -12.92 6.18 7.46
N SER A 723 -11.74 6.39 6.88
CA SER A 723 -10.62 5.45 6.97
C SER A 723 -9.32 6.22 7.12
N ILE A 724 -8.36 5.64 7.85
CA ILE A 724 -7.10 6.28 8.24
C ILE A 724 -5.88 5.46 7.81
N HIS A 725 -4.72 6.10 7.76
CA HIS A 725 -3.41 5.53 7.42
C HIS A 725 -2.43 5.59 8.62
N GLY A 726 -2.96 5.39 9.83
CA GLY A 726 -2.21 5.39 11.09
C GLY A 726 -1.40 4.11 11.33
N VAL A 727 -1.59 3.47 12.49
CA VAL A 727 -0.86 2.25 12.86
C VAL A 727 -1.22 1.12 11.89
N SER A 728 -0.21 0.63 11.16
CA SER A 728 -0.38 -0.25 10.01
C SER A 728 0.55 -1.46 10.09
N PRO A 729 0.17 -2.65 9.59
CA PRO A 729 1.00 -3.85 9.67
C PRO A 729 2.40 -3.68 9.08
N PHE A 730 3.40 -4.22 9.77
CA PHE A 730 4.82 -4.22 9.41
C PHE A 730 5.48 -2.82 9.41
N VAL A 731 4.74 -1.74 9.70
CA VAL A 731 5.32 -0.40 9.82
C VAL A 731 6.01 -0.26 11.20
N PRO A 732 7.29 0.14 11.25
CA PRO A 732 7.99 0.40 12.51
C PRO A 732 7.38 1.61 13.28
N PRO A 733 7.45 1.62 14.61
CA PRO A 733 6.97 2.74 15.43
C PRO A 733 7.73 4.05 15.13
N PRO A 734 7.09 5.23 15.35
CA PRO A 734 7.75 6.53 15.20
C PRO A 734 8.81 6.75 16.28
N LEU A 735 9.78 7.63 16.01
CA LEU A 735 10.88 7.98 16.93
C LEU A 735 10.38 8.55 18.28
N GLU A 736 9.22 9.19 18.27
CA GLU A 736 8.59 9.82 19.43
C GLU A 736 7.09 9.52 19.44
N THR A 737 6.53 9.11 20.58
CA THR A 737 5.07 9.05 20.79
C THR A 737 4.65 9.97 21.92
N ARG A 738 3.77 10.94 21.63
CA ARG A 738 3.06 11.76 22.64
C ARG A 738 1.65 11.20 22.81
N GLU A 739 1.11 11.19 24.03
CA GLU A 739 -0.27 10.71 24.24
C GLU A 739 -1.29 11.62 23.53
N ASP A 740 -1.01 12.93 23.47
CA ASP A 740 -1.78 13.93 22.72
C ASP A 740 -1.66 13.83 21.19
N ASP A 741 -0.93 12.85 20.65
CA ASP A 741 -0.90 12.56 19.20
C ASP A 741 -1.65 11.27 18.83
N ARG A 742 -2.11 10.48 19.82
CA ARG A 742 -2.73 9.16 19.60
C ARG A 742 -4.19 9.21 19.12
N GLY A 743 -4.49 8.35 18.15
CA GLY A 743 -5.82 8.05 17.62
C GLY A 743 -6.53 9.18 16.86
N LEU A 744 -7.65 8.82 16.22
CA LEU A 744 -8.47 9.68 15.36
C LEU A 744 -8.97 10.95 16.07
N GLY A 745 -8.67 12.10 15.44
CA GLY A 745 -9.35 13.37 15.68
C GLY A 745 -10.49 13.59 14.66
N LEU A 746 -11.62 14.10 15.15
CA LEU A 746 -12.74 14.58 14.33
C LEU A 746 -13.06 16.03 14.73
N GLN A 747 -12.82 16.99 13.82
CA GLN A 747 -13.28 18.38 13.97
C GLN A 747 -14.58 18.59 13.19
N PHE A 748 -15.56 19.23 13.83
CA PHE A 748 -16.89 19.50 13.29
C PHE A 748 -17.12 21.02 13.29
N TRP A 749 -17.30 21.61 12.12
CA TRP A 749 -17.85 22.96 11.97
C TRP A 749 -19.35 22.82 11.73
N THR A 750 -20.16 23.46 12.57
CA THR A 750 -21.64 23.39 12.49
C THR A 750 -22.24 24.73 12.86
N ASP A 751 -23.17 25.25 12.07
CA ASP A 751 -23.85 26.53 12.34
C ASP A 751 -24.50 26.53 13.75
N PRO A 752 -23.98 27.31 14.70
CA PRO A 752 -24.48 27.32 16.06
C PRO A 752 -25.65 28.30 16.24
N THR A 753 -26.01 29.09 15.21
CA THR A 753 -27.17 29.99 15.21
C THR A 753 -28.49 29.22 15.05
N CYS A 754 -28.42 27.98 14.57
CA CYS A 754 -29.57 27.08 14.41
C CYS A 754 -30.20 26.57 15.72
N GLY A 755 -29.60 26.77 16.90
CA GLY A 755 -30.22 26.48 18.20
C GLY A 755 -30.66 25.03 18.49
N SER A 756 -30.28 24.06 17.65
CA SER A 756 -30.69 22.64 17.76
C SER A 756 -29.52 21.76 18.22
N GLU A 757 -29.80 20.65 18.91
CA GLU A 757 -28.76 19.63 19.18
C GLU A 757 -28.29 18.95 17.89
N VAL A 758 -27.03 18.51 17.86
CA VAL A 758 -26.48 17.69 16.76
C VAL A 758 -26.05 16.35 17.32
N VAL A 759 -26.69 15.28 16.85
CA VAL A 759 -26.37 13.90 17.24
C VAL A 759 -25.35 13.32 16.25
N ILE A 760 -24.20 12.90 16.76
CA ILE A 760 -23.13 12.26 15.99
C ILE A 760 -23.09 10.78 16.36
N LYS A 761 -22.99 9.89 15.37
CA LYS A 761 -22.81 8.44 15.59
C LYS A 761 -21.63 7.95 14.76
N LEU A 762 -20.71 7.22 15.38
CA LEU A 762 -19.62 6.54 14.70
C LEU A 762 -19.76 5.03 14.91
N ARG A 763 -19.69 4.26 13.82
CA ARG A 763 -19.82 2.79 13.78
C ARG A 763 -18.71 2.20 12.94
N VAL A 764 -18.25 0.99 13.27
CA VAL A 764 -17.28 0.26 12.44
C VAL A 764 -17.97 -0.31 11.21
N ASP A 765 -17.47 0.00 10.02
CA ASP A 765 -17.87 -0.68 8.79
C ASP A 765 -17.03 -1.96 8.65
N VAL A 766 -17.55 -3.06 9.21
CA VAL A 766 -16.90 -4.38 9.18
C VAL A 766 -16.72 -4.88 7.74
N LEU A 767 -17.62 -4.51 6.81
CA LEU A 767 -17.50 -4.93 5.42
C LEU A 767 -16.42 -4.12 4.69
N GLY A 768 -16.42 -2.79 4.82
CA GLY A 768 -15.39 -1.91 4.28
C GLY A 768 -13.99 -2.20 4.84
N SER A 769 -13.90 -2.54 6.13
CA SER A 769 -12.64 -2.94 6.78
C SER A 769 -11.99 -4.16 6.11
N LEU A 770 -12.77 -5.12 5.58
CA LEU A 770 -12.22 -6.27 4.85
C LEU A 770 -11.46 -5.88 3.57
N GLY A 771 -11.88 -4.82 2.88
CA GLY A 771 -11.19 -4.32 1.68
C GLY A 771 -9.80 -3.77 2.01
N LYS A 772 -9.68 -3.05 3.13
CA LYS A 772 -8.44 -2.43 3.63
C LYS A 772 -7.35 -3.45 4.04
N LEU A 773 -7.68 -4.75 4.09
CA LEU A 773 -6.72 -5.85 4.32
C LEU A 773 -5.84 -6.16 3.11
N TYR A 774 -6.37 -6.08 1.87
CA TYR A 774 -5.70 -6.65 0.69
C TYR A 774 -4.29 -6.06 0.46
N MET A 775 -4.19 -4.73 0.45
CA MET A 775 -2.94 -4.02 0.18
C MET A 775 -1.84 -4.32 1.20
N ARG A 776 -2.20 -4.43 2.48
CA ARG A 776 -1.28 -4.57 3.63
C ARG A 776 -0.87 -6.02 3.91
N TYR A 777 -1.54 -6.98 3.29
CA TYR A 777 -1.29 -8.42 3.48
C TYR A 777 -0.97 -9.16 2.18
N ARG A 778 -0.56 -8.47 1.09
CA ARG A 778 -0.34 -9.12 -0.22
C ARG A 778 0.66 -10.29 -0.23
N THR A 779 1.73 -10.25 0.57
CA THR A 779 2.70 -11.35 0.67
C THR A 779 2.18 -12.58 1.42
N VAL A 780 1.06 -12.47 2.15
CA VAL A 780 0.35 -13.62 2.77
C VAL A 780 -0.03 -14.66 1.72
N PHE A 781 -0.40 -14.24 0.51
CA PHE A 781 -0.76 -15.14 -0.60
C PHE A 781 0.42 -15.96 -1.14
N ALA A 782 1.67 -15.67 -0.75
CA ALA A 782 2.79 -16.59 -0.92
C ALA A 782 3.02 -17.44 0.35
N ALA A 783 3.06 -16.79 1.51
CA ALA A 783 3.50 -17.39 2.78
C ALA A 783 2.55 -18.47 3.33
N PHE A 784 1.26 -18.15 3.53
CA PHE A 784 0.32 -19.06 4.19
C PHE A 784 -0.14 -20.23 3.31
N PRO A 785 -0.34 -20.06 1.98
CA PRO A 785 -0.52 -21.20 1.08
C PRO A 785 0.66 -22.17 1.09
N LEU A 786 1.90 -21.66 1.18
CA LEU A 786 3.09 -22.52 1.29
C LEU A 786 3.11 -23.29 2.62
N LEU A 787 2.80 -22.65 3.77
CA LEU A 787 2.60 -23.31 5.06
C LEU A 787 1.66 -24.51 4.94
N ILE A 788 0.52 -24.33 4.26
CA ILE A 788 -0.50 -25.36 4.05
C ILE A 788 0.04 -26.51 3.21
N VAL A 789 0.68 -26.23 2.06
CA VAL A 789 1.17 -27.27 1.15
C VAL A 789 2.36 -28.04 1.74
N VAL A 790 3.29 -27.35 2.40
CA VAL A 790 4.41 -27.95 3.16
C VAL A 790 3.88 -28.87 4.28
N THR A 791 2.85 -28.43 5.00
CA THR A 791 2.19 -29.24 6.05
C THR A 791 1.49 -30.48 5.49
N VAL A 792 0.76 -30.35 4.38
CA VAL A 792 0.10 -31.48 3.70
C VAL A 792 1.13 -32.47 3.16
N LEU A 793 2.23 -32.01 2.54
CA LEU A 793 3.31 -32.88 2.09
C LEU A 793 3.98 -33.62 3.24
N GLY A 794 4.32 -32.95 4.34
CA GLY A 794 4.85 -33.61 5.54
C GLY A 794 3.90 -34.69 6.08
N LYS A 795 2.59 -34.47 5.98
CA LYS A 795 1.56 -35.47 6.32
C LYS A 795 1.47 -36.62 5.31
N GLN A 796 1.62 -36.36 4.01
CA GLN A 796 1.69 -37.40 2.97
C GLN A 796 2.93 -38.29 3.15
N PHE A 797 4.12 -37.69 3.31
CA PHE A 797 5.37 -38.41 3.58
C PHE A 797 5.28 -39.28 4.86
N ARG A 798 4.84 -38.70 5.98
CA ARG A 798 4.65 -39.45 7.25
C ARG A 798 3.62 -40.58 7.16
N THR A 799 2.75 -40.55 6.15
CA THR A 799 1.80 -41.63 5.83
C THR A 799 2.46 -42.68 4.94
N TYR A 800 3.13 -42.26 3.85
CA TYR A 800 3.87 -43.12 2.93
C TYR A 800 4.98 -43.94 3.63
N ASP A 801 5.75 -43.33 4.53
CA ASP A 801 6.78 -44.04 5.31
C ASP A 801 6.19 -45.15 6.19
N LYS A 802 4.91 -45.05 6.58
CA LYS A 802 4.19 -46.06 7.37
C LYS A 802 3.48 -47.12 6.52
N SER A 803 2.65 -46.71 5.56
CA SER A 803 1.79 -47.62 4.79
C SER A 803 2.36 -48.08 3.46
N GLY A 804 3.33 -47.36 2.90
CA GLY A 804 3.79 -47.52 1.51
C GLY A 804 2.80 -47.01 0.46
N ILE A 805 1.73 -46.33 0.86
CA ILE A 805 0.74 -45.70 -0.02
C ILE A 805 0.91 -44.18 0.08
N PHE A 806 1.14 -43.53 -1.05
CA PHE A 806 1.21 -42.07 -1.14
C PHE A 806 -0.18 -41.54 -1.49
N ILE A 807 -0.89 -41.09 -0.45
CA ILE A 807 -2.27 -40.62 -0.53
C ILE A 807 -2.39 -39.37 -1.42
N PRO A 808 -3.54 -39.14 -2.10
CA PRO A 808 -3.78 -37.92 -2.85
C PRO A 808 -3.66 -36.67 -1.97
N PHE A 809 -3.30 -35.54 -2.57
CA PHE A 809 -3.17 -34.25 -1.86
C PHE A 809 -4.45 -33.87 -1.11
N ALA A 810 -5.63 -34.05 -1.72
CA ALA A 810 -6.92 -33.79 -1.07
C ALA A 810 -7.15 -34.66 0.18
N GLU A 811 -6.72 -35.93 0.20
CA GLU A 811 -6.81 -36.77 1.40
C GLU A 811 -5.80 -36.33 2.49
N GLY A 812 -4.60 -35.89 2.09
CA GLY A 812 -3.67 -35.22 2.99
C GLY A 812 -4.25 -33.93 3.60
N LEU A 813 -4.96 -33.14 2.79
CA LEU A 813 -5.62 -31.90 3.19
C LEU A 813 -6.75 -32.14 4.21
N ASP A 814 -7.64 -33.11 3.96
CA ASP A 814 -8.70 -33.51 4.91
C ASP A 814 -8.13 -33.95 6.27
N LEU A 815 -7.05 -34.74 6.25
CA LEU A 815 -6.37 -35.20 7.47
C LEU A 815 -5.68 -34.06 8.24
N CYS A 816 -5.24 -33.00 7.55
CA CYS A 816 -4.70 -31.80 8.19
C CYS A 816 -5.81 -30.88 8.72
N LEU A 817 -6.89 -30.65 7.96
CA LEU A 817 -8.03 -29.83 8.35
C LEU A 817 -8.72 -30.34 9.62
N ARG A 818 -8.89 -31.67 9.76
CA ARG A 818 -9.57 -32.27 10.92
C ARG A 818 -8.79 -32.21 12.24
N ARG A 819 -7.49 -31.95 12.23
CA ARG A 819 -6.62 -32.12 13.43
C ARG A 819 -5.42 -31.19 13.56
N LEU A 820 -4.74 -30.88 12.46
CA LEU A 820 -3.45 -30.18 12.51
C LEU A 820 -3.60 -28.68 12.30
N PHE A 821 -4.35 -28.24 11.28
CA PHE A 821 -4.55 -26.81 11.04
C PHE A 821 -5.27 -26.06 12.18
N PRO A 822 -6.34 -26.61 12.82
CA PRO A 822 -6.96 -25.95 13.96
C PRO A 822 -5.99 -25.74 15.14
N VAL A 823 -5.10 -26.71 15.38
CA VAL A 823 -4.07 -26.62 16.43
C VAL A 823 -2.96 -25.65 16.05
N VAL A 824 -2.44 -25.69 14.81
CA VAL A 824 -1.40 -24.78 14.34
C VAL A 824 -1.89 -23.33 14.35
N VAL A 825 -3.09 -23.06 13.83
CA VAL A 825 -3.68 -21.71 13.85
C VAL A 825 -3.91 -21.23 15.29
N LEU A 826 -4.45 -22.08 16.17
CA LEU A 826 -4.64 -21.74 17.59
C LEU A 826 -3.31 -21.46 18.31
N CYS A 827 -2.27 -22.25 18.05
CA CYS A 827 -0.94 -21.99 18.61
C CYS A 827 -0.37 -20.66 18.10
N LEU A 828 -0.48 -20.38 16.80
CA LEU A 828 0.01 -19.10 16.24
C LEU A 828 -0.76 -17.89 16.78
N THR A 829 -2.09 -17.96 16.96
CA THR A 829 -2.86 -16.87 17.58
C THR A 829 -2.54 -16.67 19.05
N LEU A 830 -2.31 -17.76 19.81
CA LEU A 830 -1.90 -17.66 21.21
C LEU A 830 -0.50 -17.07 21.36
N VAL A 831 0.42 -17.33 20.42
CA VAL A 831 1.75 -16.71 20.43
C VAL A 831 1.68 -15.24 20.01
N SER A 832 0.94 -14.87 18.96
CA SER A 832 0.82 -13.46 18.57
C SER A 832 0.17 -12.61 19.68
N VAL A 833 -0.94 -13.08 20.27
CA VAL A 833 -1.63 -12.39 21.38
C VAL A 833 -0.81 -12.35 22.68
N SER A 834 0.16 -13.26 22.88
CA SER A 834 1.05 -13.21 24.04
C SER A 834 2.32 -12.37 23.84
N GLY A 835 2.72 -12.09 22.59
CA GLY A 835 3.81 -11.16 22.26
C GLY A 835 3.61 -9.77 22.85
N TRP A 836 2.37 -9.25 22.79
CA TRP A 836 1.91 -8.00 23.41
C TRP A 836 2.41 -7.76 24.86
N ARG A 837 2.52 -8.84 25.66
CA ARG A 837 2.94 -8.77 27.07
C ARG A 837 4.44 -8.57 27.28
N ARG A 838 5.26 -8.56 26.22
CA ARG A 838 6.69 -8.26 26.28
C ARG A 838 6.99 -6.80 25.93
N SER A 839 6.44 -6.28 24.84
CA SER A 839 6.63 -4.87 24.43
C SER A 839 6.19 -3.90 25.54
N SER A 840 5.06 -4.20 26.20
CA SER A 840 4.52 -3.41 27.33
C SER A 840 5.31 -3.48 28.67
N SER A 841 6.59 -3.88 28.65
CA SER A 841 7.47 -3.94 29.83
C SER A 841 8.69 -3.00 29.80
N ALA A 842 8.92 -2.28 28.69
CA ALA A 842 9.95 -1.24 28.60
C ALA A 842 9.49 0.05 29.31
N GLY A 843 9.98 0.29 30.53
CA GLY A 843 9.73 1.53 31.27
C GLY A 843 10.61 2.69 30.80
N PRO A 844 10.21 3.95 31.03
CA PRO A 844 10.95 5.14 30.57
C PRO A 844 12.23 5.37 31.39
N GLY A 845 13.34 4.75 30.96
CA GLY A 845 14.69 5.14 31.37
C GLY A 845 15.18 6.38 30.61
N PRO A 846 16.18 7.12 31.12
CA PRO A 846 16.68 8.35 30.49
C PRO A 846 17.35 8.13 29.12
N ASN A 847 17.76 6.90 28.77
CA ASN A 847 18.29 6.54 27.46
C ASN A 847 17.18 6.08 26.49
N ALA A 848 16.08 6.83 26.37
CA ALA A 848 14.87 6.37 25.68
C ALA A 848 15.06 5.94 24.20
N VAL A 849 16.08 6.46 23.51
CA VAL A 849 16.39 6.13 22.11
C VAL A 849 16.93 4.69 21.95
N GLU A 850 17.52 4.11 22.99
CA GLU A 850 18.01 2.72 22.99
C GLU A 850 16.91 1.68 23.32
N ALA A 851 15.68 2.14 23.64
CA ALA A 851 14.61 1.28 24.16
C ALA A 851 13.51 0.91 23.14
N VAL A 852 13.55 1.42 21.91
CA VAL A 852 12.52 1.20 20.87
C VAL A 852 12.92 0.05 19.94
N ASP A 853 12.18 -1.07 19.99
CA ASP A 853 12.35 -2.18 19.04
C ASP A 853 11.63 -1.88 17.72
N PHE A 854 12.38 -1.40 16.73
CA PHE A 854 11.86 -1.11 15.40
C PHE A 854 11.46 -2.37 14.60
N TYR A 855 11.79 -3.58 15.05
CA TYR A 855 11.49 -4.84 14.37
C TYR A 855 10.36 -5.63 15.04
N GLN A 856 9.71 -5.10 16.09
CA GLN A 856 8.63 -5.82 16.80
C GLN A 856 7.47 -6.21 15.87
N ASN A 857 7.17 -5.37 14.87
CA ASN A 857 6.14 -5.60 13.84
C ASN A 857 6.58 -6.52 12.67
N ASP A 858 7.75 -7.15 12.71
CA ASP A 858 8.20 -8.08 11.66
C ASP A 858 7.58 -9.48 11.78
N SER A 859 6.85 -9.77 12.86
CA SER A 859 6.38 -11.13 13.19
C SER A 859 4.87 -11.33 13.03
N PHE A 860 4.46 -12.53 12.64
CA PHE A 860 3.06 -12.94 12.45
C PHE A 860 2.31 -12.02 11.47
N THR A 861 1.24 -11.36 11.93
CA THR A 861 0.46 -10.37 11.17
C THR A 861 1.03 -8.94 11.27
N GLY A 862 2.20 -8.76 11.87
CA GLY A 862 2.90 -7.48 11.95
C GLY A 862 2.15 -6.36 12.67
N THR A 863 1.28 -6.73 13.60
CA THR A 863 0.55 -5.81 14.46
C THR A 863 0.47 -6.40 15.87
N ASP A 864 0.82 -5.58 16.86
CA ASP A 864 0.84 -5.98 18.26
C ASP A 864 -0.56 -6.10 18.90
N ASP A 865 -1.55 -5.33 18.41
CA ASP A 865 -2.85 -5.17 19.09
C ASP A 865 -3.65 -6.51 19.18
N PRO A 866 -3.91 -7.03 20.40
CA PRO A 866 -4.60 -8.30 20.61
C PRO A 866 -6.07 -8.31 20.15
N PHE A 867 -6.66 -7.16 19.79
CA PHE A 867 -7.95 -7.11 19.10
C PHE A 867 -7.92 -7.90 17.78
N PHE A 868 -6.81 -7.91 17.06
CA PHE A 868 -6.68 -8.51 15.72
C PHE A 868 -6.40 -10.04 15.70
N TRP A 869 -6.56 -10.74 16.83
CA TRP A 869 -6.39 -12.20 16.94
C TRP A 869 -7.12 -13.02 15.85
N PHE A 870 -8.23 -12.50 15.31
CA PHE A 870 -9.05 -13.14 14.27
C PHE A 870 -8.41 -13.13 12.87
N LEU A 871 -7.35 -12.35 12.65
CA LEU A 871 -6.68 -12.27 11.34
C LEU A 871 -6.01 -13.59 10.93
N LEU A 872 -5.30 -14.28 11.84
CA LEU A 872 -4.65 -15.55 11.49
C LEU A 872 -5.66 -16.66 11.12
N PRO A 873 -6.80 -16.84 11.85
CA PRO A 873 -7.89 -17.73 11.42
C PRO A 873 -8.52 -17.35 10.07
N LEU A 874 -8.73 -16.05 9.82
CA LEU A 874 -9.26 -15.54 8.54
C LEU A 874 -8.29 -15.86 7.38
N ILE A 875 -7.03 -15.45 7.53
CA ILE A 875 -5.93 -15.70 6.58
C ILE A 875 -5.75 -17.20 6.32
N GLY A 876 -5.73 -18.03 7.37
CA GLY A 876 -5.59 -19.48 7.24
C GLY A 876 -6.76 -20.12 6.50
N THR A 877 -8.00 -19.65 6.75
CA THR A 877 -9.21 -20.15 6.07
C THR A 877 -9.23 -19.76 4.60
N ILE A 878 -8.90 -18.50 4.27
CA ILE A 878 -8.73 -18.04 2.88
C ILE A 878 -7.66 -18.88 2.17
N SER A 879 -6.49 -19.04 2.79
CA SER A 879 -5.36 -19.77 2.21
C SER A 879 -5.66 -21.26 1.98
N VAL A 880 -6.47 -21.90 2.83
CA VAL A 880 -6.99 -23.26 2.58
C VAL A 880 -7.86 -23.28 1.32
N GLY A 881 -8.77 -22.30 1.16
CA GLY A 881 -9.64 -22.20 0.00
C GLY A 881 -8.88 -21.97 -1.31
N VAL A 882 -7.86 -21.10 -1.29
CA VAL A 882 -7.00 -20.87 -2.46
C VAL A 882 -6.14 -22.11 -2.79
N CYS A 883 -5.56 -22.78 -1.78
CA CYS A 883 -4.83 -24.04 -1.98
C CYS A 883 -5.71 -25.15 -2.58
N ALA A 884 -6.96 -25.28 -2.12
CA ALA A 884 -7.92 -26.23 -2.67
C ALA A 884 -8.34 -25.85 -4.09
N GLY A 885 -8.61 -24.57 -4.34
CA GLY A 885 -8.93 -24.04 -5.67
C GLY A 885 -7.83 -24.34 -6.69
N LEU A 886 -6.57 -24.01 -6.36
CA LEU A 886 -5.41 -24.31 -7.21
C LEU A 886 -5.23 -25.82 -7.41
N HIS A 887 -5.46 -26.64 -6.37
CA HIS A 887 -5.39 -28.10 -6.49
C HIS A 887 -6.40 -28.66 -7.51
N TYR A 888 -7.68 -28.25 -7.45
CA TYR A 888 -8.69 -28.72 -8.40
C TYR A 888 -8.52 -28.11 -9.81
N ALA A 889 -8.08 -26.85 -9.92
CA ALA A 889 -7.71 -26.23 -11.19
C ALA A 889 -6.55 -26.99 -11.87
N LEU A 890 -5.54 -27.41 -11.09
CA LEU A 890 -4.42 -28.20 -11.60
C LEU A 890 -4.84 -29.64 -11.97
N LEU A 891 -5.80 -30.25 -11.26
CA LEU A 891 -6.39 -31.53 -11.66
C LEU A 891 -7.14 -31.41 -13.00
N LEU A 892 -7.90 -30.33 -13.20
CA LEU A 892 -8.56 -30.05 -14.48
C LEU A 892 -7.53 -29.83 -15.61
N LEU A 893 -6.53 -28.99 -15.37
CA LEU A 893 -5.48 -28.66 -16.35
C LEU A 893 -4.67 -29.89 -16.76
N THR A 894 -4.27 -30.72 -15.79
CA THR A 894 -3.52 -31.96 -16.08
C THR A 894 -4.38 -33.01 -16.80
N GLN A 895 -5.70 -33.07 -16.55
CA GLN A 895 -6.63 -33.89 -17.34
C GLN A 895 -6.78 -33.39 -18.78
N VAL A 896 -6.95 -32.07 -18.99
CA VAL A 896 -7.05 -31.47 -20.33
C VAL A 896 -5.78 -31.74 -21.15
N PHE A 897 -4.60 -31.54 -20.56
CA PHE A 897 -3.35 -31.89 -21.24
C PHE A 897 -3.16 -33.40 -21.45
N ALA A 898 -3.59 -34.26 -20.52
CA ALA A 898 -3.53 -35.71 -20.71
C ALA A 898 -4.46 -36.18 -21.83
N PHE A 899 -5.62 -35.54 -22.02
CA PHE A 899 -6.55 -35.79 -23.12
C PHE A 899 -5.99 -35.29 -24.46
N ALA A 900 -5.49 -34.05 -24.53
CA ALA A 900 -4.88 -33.50 -25.74
C ALA A 900 -3.64 -34.29 -26.19
N PHE A 901 -2.76 -34.66 -25.25
CA PHE A 901 -1.63 -35.57 -25.52
C PHE A 901 -2.12 -36.99 -25.87
N GLY A 902 -3.32 -37.38 -25.43
CA GLY A 902 -4.03 -38.58 -25.85
C GLY A 902 -4.40 -38.57 -27.34
N LEU A 903 -4.95 -37.46 -27.83
CA LEU A 903 -5.33 -37.26 -29.24
C LEU A 903 -4.12 -37.18 -30.17
N LEU A 904 -3.07 -36.46 -29.77
CA LEU A 904 -1.87 -36.23 -30.59
C LEU A 904 -0.96 -37.47 -30.70
N ALA A 905 -0.98 -38.35 -29.70
CA ALA A 905 -0.16 -39.57 -29.71
C ALA A 905 -0.93 -40.72 -30.38
N ARG A 906 -0.50 -41.11 -31.59
CA ARG A 906 -1.02 -42.29 -32.31
C ARG A 906 -1.08 -43.52 -31.40
N PRO A 907 -2.13 -44.34 -31.46
CA PRO A 907 -2.22 -45.58 -30.69
C PRO A 907 -1.20 -46.59 -31.21
N VAL A 908 -0.07 -46.73 -30.51
CA VAL A 908 0.89 -47.82 -30.74
C VAL A 908 0.26 -49.11 -30.22
N ALA A 909 -0.36 -49.86 -31.11
CA ALA A 909 -0.97 -51.14 -30.78
C ALA A 909 0.08 -52.23 -30.58
N ALA A 910 -0.07 -52.97 -29.47
CA ALA A 910 0.43 -54.33 -29.25
C ALA A 910 1.94 -54.62 -29.49
N ASP A 911 2.79 -54.39 -28.46
CA ASP A 911 3.80 -55.40 -28.08
C ASP A 911 4.26 -55.33 -26.59
N GLU A 912 3.36 -54.97 -25.66
CA GLU A 912 3.77 -54.58 -24.29
C GLU A 912 3.56 -55.65 -23.19
N LYS A 913 3.33 -56.92 -23.57
CA LYS A 913 3.02 -58.00 -22.60
C LYS A 913 4.22 -58.55 -21.79
N LEU A 914 5.46 -58.14 -22.11
CA LEU A 914 6.68 -58.76 -21.56
C LEU A 914 7.55 -57.87 -20.64
N ARG A 915 7.05 -56.70 -20.18
CA ARG A 915 7.82 -55.77 -19.31
C ARG A 915 7.13 -55.43 -17.98
N ALA A 916 6.62 -56.45 -17.29
CA ALA A 916 6.05 -56.32 -15.95
C ALA A 916 7.13 -56.05 -14.88
N GLY A 917 7.52 -54.78 -14.70
CA GLY A 917 8.48 -54.40 -13.64
C GLY A 917 8.95 -52.93 -13.62
N SER A 918 8.59 -52.09 -14.59
CA SER A 918 8.92 -50.66 -14.61
C SER A 918 7.89 -49.87 -15.42
N PRO A 919 7.66 -48.56 -15.13
CA PRO A 919 6.63 -47.77 -15.79
C PRO A 919 7.02 -47.43 -17.24
N ALA A 920 6.52 -48.23 -18.19
CA ALA A 920 7.01 -48.32 -19.56
C ALA A 920 6.83 -47.05 -20.44
N GLY A 921 6.12 -46.03 -19.97
CA GLY A 921 5.95 -44.74 -20.65
C GLY A 921 7.10 -43.73 -20.46
N PHE A 922 8.05 -43.99 -19.55
CA PHE A 922 9.22 -43.15 -19.32
C PHE A 922 10.47 -43.81 -19.92
N SER A 923 10.66 -43.67 -21.24
CA SER A 923 11.87 -44.15 -21.91
C SER A 923 13.11 -43.45 -21.33
N PRO A 924 14.05 -44.18 -20.70
CA PRO A 924 15.18 -43.55 -20.03
C PRO A 924 16.18 -43.05 -21.07
N SER A 925 16.37 -41.73 -21.13
CA SER A 925 17.56 -41.15 -21.75
C SER A 925 18.82 -41.71 -21.08
N SER A 926 19.85 -42.00 -21.87
CA SER A 926 21.05 -42.67 -21.34
C SER A 926 21.68 -41.85 -20.21
N PRO A 927 22.24 -42.48 -19.16
CA PRO A 927 22.76 -41.75 -18.00
C PRO A 927 23.88 -40.78 -18.38
N ARG A 928 24.68 -41.10 -19.42
CA ARG A 928 25.64 -40.17 -20.01
C ARG A 928 24.96 -38.94 -20.62
N ARG A 929 23.91 -39.11 -21.44
CA ARG A 929 23.17 -37.97 -22.04
C ARG A 929 22.51 -37.11 -20.96
N ARG A 930 21.94 -37.71 -19.91
CA ARG A 930 21.38 -37.01 -18.75
C ARG A 930 22.43 -36.16 -18.03
N MET A 931 23.55 -36.78 -17.64
CA MET A 931 24.66 -36.09 -16.97
C MET A 931 25.19 -34.92 -17.81
N ILE A 932 25.30 -35.08 -19.12
CA ILE A 932 25.70 -34.01 -20.05
C ILE A 932 24.64 -32.90 -20.09
N THR A 933 23.34 -33.20 -20.24
CA THR A 933 22.29 -32.15 -20.28
C THR A 933 22.17 -31.40 -18.96
N THR A 934 22.32 -32.08 -17.83
CA THR A 934 22.27 -31.46 -16.49
C THR A 934 23.53 -30.64 -16.23
N ALA A 935 24.73 -31.12 -16.62
CA ALA A 935 25.96 -30.33 -16.55
C ALA A 935 25.88 -29.07 -17.44
N VAL A 936 25.41 -29.18 -18.68
CA VAL A 936 25.23 -28.03 -19.59
C VAL A 936 24.23 -27.02 -19.00
N LEU A 937 23.11 -27.48 -18.43
CA LEU A 937 22.15 -26.58 -17.78
C LEU A 937 22.74 -25.87 -16.55
N LEU A 938 23.50 -26.59 -15.71
CA LEU A 938 24.14 -26.00 -14.53
C LEU A 938 25.27 -25.03 -14.91
N ILE A 939 26.04 -25.31 -15.97
CA ILE A 939 27.03 -24.38 -16.53
C ILE A 939 26.33 -23.13 -17.07
N LEU A 940 25.26 -23.29 -17.84
CA LEU A 940 24.49 -22.17 -18.41
C LEU A 940 23.88 -21.28 -17.32
N VAL A 941 23.43 -21.87 -16.21
CA VAL A 941 22.96 -21.13 -15.02
C VAL A 941 24.10 -20.51 -14.21
N SER A 942 25.33 -21.01 -14.36
CA SER A 942 26.53 -20.44 -13.73
C SER A 942 27.10 -19.24 -14.50
N THR A 943 26.65 -18.96 -15.73
CA THR A 943 27.33 -18.02 -16.64
C THR A 943 26.42 -17.03 -17.37
N PHE A 944 25.18 -17.41 -17.73
CA PHE A 944 24.31 -16.57 -18.59
C PHE A 944 22.84 -16.49 -18.17
N ILE A 945 22.34 -17.48 -17.42
CA ILE A 945 20.91 -17.62 -17.13
C ILE A 945 20.66 -17.56 -15.61
N PRO A 946 19.76 -16.68 -15.13
CA PRO A 946 19.42 -16.61 -13.72
C PRO A 946 18.71 -17.89 -13.26
N TYR A 947 18.97 -18.33 -12.03
CA TYR A 947 18.40 -19.59 -11.52
C TYR A 947 16.86 -19.59 -11.53
N GLN A 948 16.23 -18.42 -11.49
CA GLN A 948 14.79 -18.19 -11.58
C GLN A 948 14.20 -18.65 -12.93
N PHE A 949 14.92 -18.47 -14.05
CA PHE A 949 14.49 -19.02 -15.35
C PHE A 949 14.59 -20.54 -15.37
N ALA A 950 15.69 -21.09 -14.85
CA ALA A 950 15.83 -22.54 -14.72
C ALA A 950 14.74 -23.13 -13.80
N TYR A 951 14.33 -22.42 -12.75
CA TYR A 951 13.19 -22.80 -11.90
C TYR A 951 11.87 -22.88 -12.68
N LEU A 952 11.57 -21.89 -13.54
CA LEU A 952 10.40 -21.90 -14.41
C LEU A 952 10.43 -23.10 -15.38
N VAL A 953 11.56 -23.33 -16.06
CA VAL A 953 11.74 -24.46 -16.99
C VAL A 953 11.57 -25.81 -16.26
N VAL A 954 12.18 -25.97 -15.09
CA VAL A 954 12.08 -27.20 -14.28
C VAL A 954 10.65 -27.42 -13.76
N THR A 955 9.92 -26.34 -13.45
CA THR A 955 8.49 -26.41 -13.09
C THR A 955 7.62 -26.85 -14.28
N LEU A 956 7.90 -26.36 -15.49
CA LEU A 956 7.22 -26.79 -16.72
C LEU A 956 7.51 -28.26 -17.07
N VAL A 957 8.75 -28.70 -16.90
CA VAL A 957 9.13 -30.13 -17.04
C VAL A 957 8.41 -31.00 -16.00
N GLN A 958 8.21 -30.51 -14.77
CA GLN A 958 7.43 -31.20 -13.74
C GLN A 958 5.93 -31.27 -14.08
N LEU A 959 5.35 -30.22 -14.68
CA LEU A 959 3.97 -30.25 -15.20
C LEU A 959 3.80 -31.35 -16.27
N ILE A 960 4.70 -31.39 -17.25
CA ILE A 960 4.72 -32.43 -18.30
C ILE A 960 4.91 -33.83 -17.68
N THR A 961 5.73 -33.96 -16.65
CA THR A 961 5.97 -35.23 -15.94
C THR A 961 4.71 -35.70 -15.19
N THR A 962 4.00 -34.80 -14.51
CA THR A 962 2.72 -35.09 -13.84
C THR A 962 1.63 -35.50 -14.85
N VAL A 963 1.55 -34.85 -16.02
CA VAL A 963 0.62 -35.23 -17.11
C VAL A 963 0.94 -36.63 -17.65
N ARG A 964 2.22 -36.98 -17.83
CA ARG A 964 2.64 -38.34 -18.23
C ARG A 964 2.32 -39.37 -17.14
N ALA A 965 2.54 -39.04 -15.87
CA ALA A 965 2.21 -39.89 -14.74
C ALA A 965 0.68 -40.14 -14.64
N LEU A 966 -0.15 -39.12 -14.91
CA LEU A 966 -1.60 -39.24 -14.97
C LEU A 966 -2.03 -40.24 -16.06
N ARG A 967 -1.55 -40.07 -17.30
CA ARG A 967 -1.85 -40.99 -18.42
C ARG A 967 -1.36 -42.42 -18.15
N MET A 968 -0.18 -42.57 -17.53
CA MET A 968 0.33 -43.88 -17.09
C MET A 968 -0.59 -44.54 -16.05
N SER A 969 -1.10 -43.77 -15.08
CA SER A 969 -2.00 -44.28 -14.04
C SER A 969 -3.40 -44.64 -14.54
N SER A 970 -3.91 -43.95 -15.57
CA SER A 970 -5.24 -44.21 -16.13
C SER A 970 -5.26 -45.42 -17.05
N ILE A 971 -4.21 -45.64 -17.84
CA ILE A 971 -4.00 -46.84 -18.67
C ILE A 971 -3.64 -48.04 -17.78
N HIS A 972 -2.57 -47.93 -16.99
CA HIS A 972 -2.08 -49.03 -16.16
C HIS A 972 -2.44 -48.77 -14.69
N ARG A 973 -3.62 -49.28 -14.28
CA ARG A 973 -4.26 -49.08 -12.95
C ARG A 973 -3.57 -49.77 -11.76
N GLN A 974 -2.23 -49.77 -11.75
CA GLN A 974 -1.40 -50.33 -10.69
C GLN A 974 -1.19 -49.33 -9.54
N THR A 975 -1.08 -49.82 -8.30
CA THR A 975 -0.87 -48.98 -7.10
C THR A 975 0.43 -48.16 -7.17
N VAL A 976 1.48 -48.69 -7.81
CA VAL A 976 2.77 -47.99 -7.98
C VAL A 976 2.60 -46.73 -8.84
N ASN A 977 1.88 -46.83 -9.97
CA ASN A 977 1.61 -45.69 -10.86
C ASN A 977 0.74 -44.63 -10.16
N TYR A 978 -0.20 -45.06 -9.32
CA TYR A 978 -1.05 -44.15 -8.55
C TYR A 978 -0.28 -43.39 -7.47
N ASN A 979 0.56 -44.11 -6.69
CA ASN A 979 1.48 -43.52 -5.73
C ASN A 979 2.42 -42.50 -6.39
N PHE A 980 3.00 -42.85 -7.55
CA PHE A 980 3.90 -41.99 -8.29
C PHE A 980 3.19 -40.73 -8.84
N TYR A 981 1.98 -40.86 -9.40
CA TYR A 981 1.18 -39.72 -9.82
C TYR A 981 0.89 -38.75 -8.65
N ASN A 982 0.37 -39.26 -7.53
CA ASN A 982 0.04 -38.43 -6.36
C ASN A 982 1.29 -37.69 -5.82
N TYR A 983 2.46 -38.34 -5.85
CA TYR A 983 3.74 -37.73 -5.50
C TYR A 983 4.14 -36.62 -6.48
N THR A 984 4.16 -36.88 -7.79
CA THR A 984 4.49 -35.85 -8.81
C THR A 984 3.56 -34.64 -8.75
N HIS A 985 2.25 -34.85 -8.53
CA HIS A 985 1.25 -33.78 -8.38
C HIS A 985 1.47 -32.94 -7.11
N SER A 986 1.82 -33.57 -5.99
CA SER A 986 2.05 -32.84 -4.73
C SER A 986 3.35 -32.05 -4.75
N ILE A 987 4.41 -32.56 -5.40
CA ILE A 987 5.65 -31.80 -5.63
C ILE A 987 5.42 -30.66 -6.63
N LEU A 988 4.60 -30.86 -7.67
CA LEU A 988 4.21 -29.79 -8.60
C LEU A 988 3.47 -28.65 -7.87
N LEU A 989 2.55 -28.96 -6.96
CA LEU A 989 1.86 -27.95 -6.14
C LEU A 989 2.84 -27.18 -5.24
N LEU A 990 3.81 -27.84 -4.61
CA LEU A 990 4.87 -27.18 -3.84
C LEU A 990 5.68 -26.23 -4.74
N MET A 991 6.06 -26.68 -5.94
CA MET A 991 6.85 -25.87 -6.85
C MET A 991 6.09 -24.64 -7.37
N LEU A 992 4.79 -24.79 -7.66
CA LEU A 992 3.92 -23.71 -8.09
C LEU A 992 3.69 -22.63 -7.02
N TRP A 993 3.77 -22.96 -5.72
CA TRP A 993 3.66 -21.96 -4.64
C TRP A 993 4.95 -21.17 -4.37
N VAL A 994 6.10 -21.69 -4.78
CA VAL A 994 7.39 -20.96 -4.73
C VAL A 994 7.64 -20.16 -6.02
N LEU A 995 6.95 -20.49 -7.12
CA LEU A 995 7.10 -19.80 -8.41
C LEU A 995 6.84 -18.27 -8.33
N PRO A 996 5.81 -17.75 -7.62
CA PRO A 996 5.57 -16.30 -7.49
C PRO A 996 6.72 -15.48 -6.90
N ILE A 997 7.60 -16.10 -6.11
CA ILE A 997 8.80 -15.44 -5.54
C ILE A 997 9.87 -15.23 -6.63
N ASN A 998 9.97 -16.18 -7.56
CA ASN A 998 10.97 -16.18 -8.63
C ASN A 998 10.56 -15.38 -9.88
N LEU A 999 9.25 -15.24 -10.14
CA LEU A 999 8.73 -14.58 -11.34
C LEU A 999 9.10 -13.09 -11.48
N PRO A 1000 9.09 -12.24 -10.43
CA PRO A 1000 9.39 -10.82 -10.60
C PRO A 1000 10.86 -10.57 -10.97
N ILE A 1001 11.81 -11.26 -10.33
CA ILE A 1001 13.24 -11.17 -10.67
C ILE A 1001 13.48 -11.65 -12.12
N LEU A 1002 12.75 -12.69 -12.55
CA LEU A 1002 12.79 -13.14 -13.94
C LEU A 1002 12.26 -12.09 -14.92
N ALA A 1003 11.22 -11.32 -14.55
CA ALA A 1003 10.71 -10.22 -15.37
C ALA A 1003 11.74 -9.09 -15.53
N VAL A 1004 12.50 -8.76 -14.47
CA VAL A 1004 13.63 -7.81 -14.56
C VAL A 1004 14.67 -8.31 -15.55
N TRP A 1005 15.13 -9.56 -15.41
CA TRP A 1005 16.14 -10.12 -16.33
C TRP A 1005 15.67 -10.17 -17.79
N LEU A 1006 14.41 -10.54 -18.05
CA LEU A 1006 13.85 -10.56 -19.40
C LEU A 1006 13.76 -9.16 -20.01
N ARG A 1007 13.41 -8.12 -19.23
CA ARG A 1007 13.44 -6.72 -19.70
C ARG A 1007 14.86 -6.32 -20.08
N ASN A 1008 15.83 -6.58 -19.21
CA ASN A 1008 17.19 -6.09 -19.37
C ASN A 1008 17.91 -6.79 -20.54
N LEU A 1009 17.63 -8.08 -20.76
CA LEU A 1009 18.09 -8.83 -21.94
C LEU A 1009 17.46 -8.33 -23.25
N ALA A 1010 16.20 -7.87 -23.24
CA ALA A 1010 15.55 -7.27 -24.40
C ALA A 1010 16.05 -5.85 -24.70
N ALA A 1011 16.50 -5.11 -23.68
CA ALA A 1011 17.10 -3.78 -23.82
C ALA A 1011 18.57 -3.84 -24.28
N GLN A 1012 19.45 -4.50 -23.51
CA GLN A 1012 20.90 -4.53 -23.75
C GLN A 1012 21.55 -5.84 -23.32
N TRP A 1013 21.76 -6.71 -24.30
CA TRP A 1013 22.30 -8.08 -24.16
C TRP A 1013 23.67 -8.19 -23.44
N LEU A 1014 24.46 -7.13 -23.38
CA LEU A 1014 25.86 -7.17 -22.93
C LEU A 1014 26.09 -6.76 -21.46
N THR A 1015 25.06 -6.39 -20.70
CA THR A 1015 25.22 -6.00 -19.29
C THR A 1015 25.28 -7.24 -18.37
N PRO A 1016 26.39 -7.50 -17.63
CA PRO A 1016 26.54 -8.72 -16.85
C PRO A 1016 25.76 -8.66 -15.52
N PHE A 1017 24.77 -9.54 -15.37
CA PHE A 1017 23.91 -9.60 -14.18
C PHE A 1017 24.63 -10.31 -13.01
N SER A 1018 25.22 -9.55 -12.10
CA SER A 1018 26.21 -10.05 -11.12
C SER A 1018 25.65 -10.90 -9.97
N SER A 1019 24.38 -10.72 -9.60
CA SER A 1019 23.83 -11.15 -8.30
C SER A 1019 23.20 -12.56 -8.25
N HIS A 1020 22.70 -13.11 -9.37
CA HIS A 1020 21.79 -14.27 -9.35
C HIS A 1020 22.24 -15.56 -10.07
N HIS A 1021 23.54 -15.71 -10.39
CA HIS A 1021 24.10 -16.94 -10.98
C HIS A 1021 24.38 -18.06 -9.95
N ASN A 1022 23.61 -18.12 -8.86
CA ASN A 1022 23.80 -19.08 -7.77
C ASN A 1022 23.23 -20.48 -8.12
N VAL A 1023 24.05 -21.29 -8.81
CA VAL A 1023 23.76 -22.68 -9.18
C VAL A 1023 23.27 -23.53 -7.99
N LEU A 1024 23.82 -23.29 -6.78
CA LEU A 1024 23.45 -24.03 -5.57
C LEU A 1024 22.03 -23.74 -5.09
N SER A 1025 21.34 -22.71 -5.60
CA SER A 1025 19.95 -22.39 -5.25
C SER A 1025 18.90 -23.08 -6.14
N ILE A 1026 19.33 -23.84 -7.15
CA ILE A 1026 18.45 -24.56 -8.09
C ILE A 1026 18.86 -26.02 -8.34
N MET A 1027 20.13 -26.38 -8.09
CA MET A 1027 20.68 -27.71 -8.34
C MET A 1027 19.81 -28.84 -7.78
N SER A 1028 19.25 -28.71 -6.57
CA SER A 1028 18.43 -29.78 -5.99
C SER A 1028 17.09 -29.96 -6.72
N PHE A 1029 16.45 -28.87 -7.17
CA PHE A 1029 15.19 -28.95 -7.93
C PHE A 1029 15.41 -29.61 -9.29
N ILE A 1030 16.51 -29.28 -9.98
CA ILE A 1030 16.89 -29.94 -11.24
C ILE A 1030 17.04 -31.44 -11.00
N LEU A 1031 17.85 -31.87 -10.02
CA LEU A 1031 18.08 -33.29 -9.73
C LEU A 1031 16.83 -34.03 -9.22
N LEU A 1032 15.95 -33.35 -8.48
CA LEU A 1032 14.68 -33.89 -7.98
C LEU A 1032 13.70 -34.17 -9.14
N VAL A 1033 13.53 -33.20 -10.03
CA VAL A 1033 12.68 -33.37 -11.22
C VAL A 1033 13.32 -34.34 -12.22
N GLU A 1034 14.64 -34.33 -12.42
CA GLU A 1034 15.33 -35.29 -13.29
C GLU A 1034 15.09 -36.74 -12.85
N ASN A 1035 15.10 -37.03 -11.55
CA ASN A 1035 14.73 -38.36 -11.04
C ASN A 1035 13.26 -38.71 -11.37
N MET A 1036 12.32 -37.80 -11.12
CA MET A 1036 10.89 -38.00 -11.44
C MET A 1036 10.64 -38.17 -12.95
N THR A 1037 11.33 -37.43 -13.84
CA THR A 1037 11.19 -37.59 -15.30
C THR A 1037 11.57 -38.99 -15.80
N THR A 1038 12.27 -39.78 -14.98
CA THR A 1038 12.63 -41.19 -15.29
C THR A 1038 11.77 -42.22 -14.54
N GLY A 1039 10.59 -41.82 -14.06
CA GLY A 1039 9.63 -42.71 -13.39
C GLY A 1039 10.06 -43.19 -12.00
N ARG A 1040 11.12 -42.60 -11.42
CA ARG A 1040 11.63 -42.98 -10.10
C ARG A 1040 10.83 -42.30 -8.99
N MET A 1041 10.05 -43.08 -8.26
CA MET A 1041 9.47 -42.65 -7.00
C MET A 1041 10.55 -42.62 -5.89
N ILE A 1042 10.44 -41.68 -4.96
CA ILE A 1042 11.30 -41.61 -3.78
C ILE A 1042 11.11 -42.87 -2.89
N PRO A 1043 12.17 -43.47 -2.32
CA PRO A 1043 12.04 -44.59 -1.39
C PRO A 1043 11.31 -44.20 -0.10
N ARG A 1044 10.87 -45.21 0.66
CA ARG A 1044 10.37 -45.03 2.03
C ARG A 1044 11.53 -44.87 3.01
N VAL A 1045 11.43 -43.90 3.91
CA VAL A 1045 12.40 -43.71 5.00
C VAL A 1045 11.88 -44.38 6.27
N THR A 1046 12.25 -45.65 6.47
CA THR A 1046 11.86 -46.41 7.68
C THR A 1046 12.70 -46.06 8.91
N ASN A 1047 13.97 -45.68 8.68
CA ASN A 1047 14.99 -45.35 9.68
C ASN A 1047 14.70 -44.06 10.46
N ARG A 1048 15.53 -43.74 11.48
CA ARG A 1048 15.42 -42.51 12.29
C ARG A 1048 15.39 -41.23 11.45
N LEU A 1049 15.98 -41.23 10.25
CA LEU A 1049 15.99 -40.13 9.28
C LEU A 1049 14.58 -39.62 8.90
N ARG A 1050 13.51 -40.41 9.06
CA ARG A 1050 12.11 -39.96 8.86
C ARG A 1050 11.72 -38.78 9.76
N HIS A 1051 12.37 -38.66 10.91
CA HIS A 1051 12.18 -37.55 11.84
C HIS A 1051 12.84 -36.27 11.32
N VAL A 1052 13.94 -36.37 10.56
CA VAL A 1052 14.54 -35.24 9.82
C VAL A 1052 13.59 -34.75 8.73
N THR A 1053 13.02 -35.67 7.93
CA THR A 1053 11.97 -35.33 6.95
C THR A 1053 10.81 -34.59 7.63
N THR A 1054 10.30 -35.14 8.75
CA THR A 1054 9.19 -34.54 9.50
C THR A 1054 9.55 -33.16 10.07
N ALA A 1055 10.77 -32.99 10.59
CA ALA A 1055 11.25 -31.74 11.15
C ALA A 1055 11.41 -30.66 10.06
N LEU A 1056 12.00 -30.97 8.90
CA LEU A 1056 12.19 -30.00 7.81
C LEU A 1056 10.85 -29.43 7.30
N PHE A 1057 9.84 -30.29 7.11
CA PHE A 1057 8.48 -29.81 6.79
C PHE A 1057 7.87 -28.98 7.93
N ALA A 1058 8.04 -29.38 9.19
CA ALA A 1058 7.48 -28.65 10.33
C ALA A 1058 8.14 -27.27 10.56
N CYS A 1059 9.47 -27.19 10.50
CA CYS A 1059 10.22 -25.94 10.64
C CYS A 1059 9.94 -24.97 9.48
N THR A 1060 9.83 -25.48 8.24
CA THR A 1060 9.47 -24.66 7.08
C THR A 1060 8.04 -24.12 7.20
N ALA A 1061 7.09 -24.94 7.64
CA ALA A 1061 5.72 -24.50 7.87
C ALA A 1061 5.61 -23.48 9.02
N LEU A 1062 6.38 -23.66 10.10
CA LEU A 1062 6.45 -22.70 11.20
C LEU A 1062 7.04 -21.36 10.74
N TYR A 1063 8.18 -21.37 10.04
CA TYR A 1063 8.79 -20.15 9.50
C TYR A 1063 7.83 -19.40 8.57
N ALA A 1064 7.16 -20.12 7.65
CA ALA A 1064 6.19 -19.53 6.74
C ALA A 1064 4.99 -18.86 7.44
N GLY A 1065 4.63 -19.31 8.65
CA GLY A 1065 3.54 -18.72 9.46
C GLY A 1065 3.96 -17.62 10.43
N VAL A 1066 5.25 -17.49 10.73
CA VAL A 1066 5.80 -16.48 11.67
C VAL A 1066 6.51 -15.34 10.94
N TYR A 1067 7.37 -15.66 9.96
CA TYR A 1067 8.25 -14.70 9.27
C TYR A 1067 8.03 -14.64 7.76
N GLY A 1068 7.28 -15.57 7.17
CA GLY A 1068 7.14 -15.67 5.71
C GLY A 1068 6.47 -14.48 5.00
N ILE A 1069 5.85 -13.56 5.74
CA ILE A 1069 5.20 -12.35 5.19
C ILE A 1069 6.24 -11.22 5.02
N SER A 1070 7.07 -11.01 6.04
CA SER A 1070 8.13 -9.98 6.12
C SER A 1070 9.44 -10.42 5.45
N TYR A 1071 9.71 -11.73 5.43
CA TYR A 1071 10.94 -12.34 4.92
C TYR A 1071 10.65 -13.39 3.83
N ALA A 1072 9.80 -13.03 2.87
CA ALA A 1072 9.28 -13.98 1.87
C ALA A 1072 10.36 -14.63 0.99
N TYR A 1073 11.49 -13.94 0.72
CA TYR A 1073 12.63 -14.48 -0.04
C TYR A 1073 13.20 -15.78 0.56
N GLN A 1074 13.21 -15.91 1.89
CA GLN A 1074 13.72 -17.11 2.59
C GLN A 1074 12.89 -18.37 2.32
N LEU A 1075 11.63 -18.23 1.89
CA LEU A 1075 10.75 -19.35 1.59
C LEU A 1075 11.27 -20.20 0.43
N HIS A 1076 11.92 -19.59 -0.58
CA HIS A 1076 12.58 -20.33 -1.66
C HIS A 1076 13.72 -21.19 -1.12
N HIS A 1077 14.59 -20.63 -0.26
CA HIS A 1077 15.73 -21.35 0.31
C HIS A 1077 15.31 -22.49 1.25
N LEU A 1078 14.24 -22.32 2.03
CA LEU A 1078 13.69 -23.39 2.88
C LEU A 1078 13.10 -24.55 2.05
N VAL A 1079 12.40 -24.25 0.96
CA VAL A 1079 11.90 -25.30 0.04
C VAL A 1079 13.03 -25.94 -0.76
N HIS A 1080 14.10 -25.19 -1.09
CA HIS A 1080 15.33 -25.75 -1.65
C HIS A 1080 16.02 -26.71 -0.66
N LEU A 1081 16.03 -26.41 0.64
CA LEU A 1081 16.54 -27.33 1.68
C LEU A 1081 15.72 -28.63 1.75
N ILE A 1082 14.39 -28.54 1.68
CA ILE A 1082 13.52 -29.73 1.56
C ILE A 1082 13.88 -30.50 0.29
N SER A 1083 13.98 -29.83 -0.86
CA SER A 1083 14.32 -30.45 -2.15
C SER A 1083 15.69 -31.17 -2.10
N THR A 1084 16.70 -30.54 -1.49
CA THR A 1084 18.03 -31.11 -1.25
C THR A 1084 17.96 -32.38 -0.39
N TRP A 1085 17.16 -32.36 0.68
CA TRP A 1085 16.94 -33.55 1.52
C TRP A 1085 16.27 -34.70 0.76
N LEU A 1086 15.28 -34.41 -0.09
CA LEU A 1086 14.66 -35.43 -0.95
C LEU A 1086 15.67 -36.02 -1.95
N VAL A 1087 16.57 -35.23 -2.52
CA VAL A 1087 17.66 -35.73 -3.40
C VAL A 1087 18.64 -36.62 -2.63
N LEU A 1088 19.03 -36.26 -1.41
CA LEU A 1088 19.88 -37.12 -0.55
C LEU A 1088 19.24 -38.49 -0.25
N ILE A 1089 17.90 -38.54 -0.12
CA ILE A 1089 17.14 -39.79 0.03
C ILE A 1089 17.18 -40.65 -1.26
N TYR A 1090 17.10 -40.03 -2.45
CA TYR A 1090 17.32 -40.76 -3.72
C TYR A 1090 18.74 -41.32 -3.82
N LEU A 1091 19.76 -40.54 -3.44
CA LEU A 1091 21.17 -40.97 -3.51
C LEU A 1091 21.46 -42.13 -2.56
N THR A 1092 21.07 -42.00 -1.28
CA THR A 1092 21.33 -43.01 -0.23
C THR A 1092 20.56 -44.33 -0.38
N SER A 1093 19.47 -44.35 -1.16
CA SER A 1093 18.74 -45.58 -1.50
C SER A 1093 19.22 -46.24 -2.80
N SER A 1094 19.90 -45.48 -3.66
CA SER A 1094 20.57 -46.04 -4.83
C SER A 1094 21.83 -46.78 -4.40
N THR A 1095 22.12 -47.93 -5.04
CA THR A 1095 23.35 -48.69 -4.82
C THR A 1095 24.54 -48.04 -5.52
N TRP A 1096 24.91 -46.85 -5.04
CA TRP A 1096 26.00 -46.01 -5.56
C TRP A 1096 27.38 -46.32 -4.95
N SER A 1097 27.48 -47.36 -4.11
CA SER A 1097 28.77 -47.93 -3.70
C SER A 1097 29.20 -49.10 -4.61
N HIS A 1098 30.52 -49.24 -4.77
CA HIS A 1098 31.24 -50.27 -5.54
C HIS A 1098 31.01 -50.35 -7.07
N ARG A 1099 29.78 -50.48 -7.59
CA ARG A 1099 29.58 -50.76 -9.04
C ARG A 1099 29.98 -49.61 -9.97
N TRP A 1100 29.84 -48.36 -9.53
CA TRP A 1100 30.25 -47.22 -10.35
C TRP A 1100 31.77 -47.18 -10.58
N ALA A 1101 32.57 -47.47 -9.54
CA ALA A 1101 34.01 -47.57 -9.66
C ALA A 1101 34.45 -48.72 -10.58
N SER A 1102 33.81 -49.90 -10.48
CA SER A 1102 34.16 -51.04 -11.35
C SER A 1102 33.87 -50.77 -12.82
N ASP A 1103 32.77 -50.08 -13.13
CA ASP A 1103 32.33 -49.90 -14.51
C ASP A 1103 33.06 -48.73 -15.22
N VAL A 1104 33.53 -47.73 -14.46
CA VAL A 1104 34.43 -46.69 -14.99
C VAL A 1104 35.83 -47.28 -15.26
N LEU A 1105 36.40 -48.08 -14.36
CA LEU A 1105 37.70 -48.74 -14.56
C LEU A 1105 37.66 -49.82 -15.66
N ARG A 1106 36.57 -50.58 -15.79
CA ARG A 1106 36.41 -51.58 -16.87
C ARG A 1106 36.12 -50.97 -18.24
N GLY A 1107 35.73 -49.70 -18.30
CA GLY A 1107 35.45 -48.99 -19.55
C GLY A 1107 36.65 -48.84 -20.50
N HIS A 1108 37.88 -49.10 -20.03
CA HIS A 1108 39.10 -48.95 -20.82
C HIS A 1108 39.66 -50.24 -21.45
N ILE A 1109 39.10 -51.43 -21.17
CA ILE A 1109 39.63 -52.71 -21.68
C ILE A 1109 38.54 -53.64 -22.24
N VAL A 1110 37.92 -53.25 -23.38
CA VAL A 1110 37.60 -54.15 -24.51
C VAL A 1110 37.62 -53.30 -25.79
N GLY A 1111 38.78 -53.19 -26.43
CA GLY A 1111 38.96 -52.46 -27.69
C GLY A 1111 39.44 -53.37 -28.81
N GLY A 1112 38.51 -53.93 -29.59
CA GLY A 1112 38.80 -54.58 -30.87
C GLY A 1112 39.00 -56.11 -30.85
N GLN A 1113 37.98 -56.81 -31.33
CA GLN A 1113 38.18 -58.03 -32.11
C GLN A 1113 37.18 -58.03 -33.29
N LYS A 1114 37.71 -58.02 -34.52
CA LYS A 1114 36.89 -58.07 -35.74
C LYS A 1114 36.42 -59.51 -35.99
N ARG A 1115 35.20 -59.68 -36.49
CA ARG A 1115 34.72 -60.98 -37.01
C ARG A 1115 35.54 -61.40 -38.23
N GLY A 1116 36.30 -62.49 -38.10
CA GLY A 1116 36.69 -63.34 -39.23
C GLY A 1116 35.57 -64.32 -39.60
N LYS A 1117 35.69 -65.01 -40.75
CA LYS A 1117 34.64 -65.90 -41.29
C LYS A 1117 35.08 -67.37 -41.36
N THR A 1118 34.10 -68.25 -41.17
CA THR A 1118 33.91 -69.57 -41.82
C THR A 1118 34.94 -70.71 -41.57
N PRO A 1119 34.55 -71.99 -41.75
CA PRO A 1119 33.21 -72.50 -42.10
C PRO A 1119 32.16 -72.29 -41.00
#